data_AF-A0A9P7D9P8-F1
#
_entry.id   AF-A0A9P7D9P8-F1
#
_cell.length_a   1.000
_cell.length_b   1.000
_cell.length_c   1.000
_cell.angle_alpha   90.00
_cell.angle_beta   90.00
_cell.angle_gamma   90.00
#
_symmetry.space_group_name_H-M   'P 1'
#
loop_
_entity.id
_entity.type
_entity.pdbx_description
1 polymer ?
#
loop_
_entity_poly.entity_id
_entity_poly.type
_entity_poly.pdbx_seq_one_letter_code
_entity_poly.pdbx_strand_id
1 'polypeptide(L)'
;MYLASALIHHGVIPCSPINPSVGMTIDCLEFYCIACQRCPNFSIQAFMKTLCDLQGKCFHSYLSRQLLIALDLYLLICTQVRSLVQEAIGRSAIDWNLKHACPACLYTLDVEPQLKFSLLYTMDGNDSLKRVLKRVPNEEHAEDLVSRNNPQSSELLTSQSIVDYRYLTREYVDSFTDALNPQVDLFNDDDEDNNPCAGQWKNMKDDKTKWMWGVFDESGIFMAVCRHSFTLIIADMVQSGERAKYPLAVVSRLLDTFGHNLGGGYNIGCRFKTTLSRSSLGPHARTLNHTSLVGAFHGHAHRRLCQLDHLTTYVTGLGLEDLKGYEQTFSKSNALAPATRYASVFHRCQAILGYFEHNDEFEIYHNLTTFLYNNYKQALDILYDGQTELGVTDKSELEVWLENERAYLLSHAHEPEQETLQMEYWQKLVNLSASKKELDGTAWSLTTPGSSFGQADISMTVRLKTARRHALENYKKDLKIIHDLEMKLGVDKHWQPEDIEWQNAGWLVANRKYQLALDTLEGLIVARIFELSKMNRAGTGYKMQKHISKALQVQSAAIRTALNRYNLTARALSSPHPALKWEDVVEYAFLADFELLRDARKDISQRLWATPSGRHAMDLYFKMCHAREEIKCLNVEIRHVATYLQDERHYLEECEILLHTLHPGLAHQVQILRNMHGRFLDYHCQRLQDIAGLPGFSRTLLPGQALHNSPGESASSPGDEDGLEDLEEEEDDEQLAEEESHTLQDILEVSGHD
;
A
#
# COMPACT_ATOMS: atom_id res chain seq x y z
N MET A 1 -26.06 16.52 43.46
CA MET A 1 -26.22 16.12 42.04
C MET A 1 -26.18 17.36 41.14
N TYR A 2 -25.08 17.55 40.42
CA TYR A 2 -24.90 18.65 39.46
C TYR A 2 -26.01 18.63 38.39
N LEU A 3 -26.50 19.80 37.97
CA LEU A 3 -27.55 19.93 36.94
C LEU A 3 -27.21 19.15 35.67
N ALA A 4 -25.93 19.11 35.27
CA ALA A 4 -25.46 18.33 34.13
C ALA A 4 -25.65 16.81 34.32
N SER A 5 -25.29 16.26 35.49
CA SER A 5 -25.49 14.85 35.81
C SER A 5 -26.99 14.49 35.81
N ALA A 6 -27.84 15.35 36.37
CA ALA A 6 -29.28 15.16 36.32
C ALA A 6 -29.85 15.11 34.90
N LEU A 7 -29.35 15.96 33.99
CA LEU A 7 -29.75 15.92 32.59
C LEU A 7 -29.35 14.60 31.92
N ILE A 8 -28.13 14.11 32.17
CA ILE A 8 -27.64 12.85 31.61
C ILE A 8 -28.48 11.66 32.11
N HIS A 9 -28.82 11.62 33.40
CA HIS A 9 -29.74 10.61 33.96
C HIS A 9 -31.13 10.62 33.31
N HIS A 10 -31.58 11.78 32.80
CA HIS A 10 -32.80 11.92 32.02
C HIS A 10 -32.61 11.72 30.51
N GLY A 11 -31.45 11.24 30.07
CA GLY A 11 -31.15 10.93 28.67
C GLY A 11 -30.82 12.17 27.82
N VAL A 12 -30.35 13.25 28.44
CA VAL A 12 -30.02 14.52 27.75
C VAL A 12 -28.58 14.92 28.03
N ILE A 13 -27.79 15.07 26.96
CA ILE A 13 -26.43 15.60 27.02
C ILE A 13 -26.46 17.13 26.94
N PRO A 14 -25.94 17.86 27.95
CA PRO A 14 -25.91 19.31 27.94
C PRO A 14 -24.88 19.87 26.94
N CYS A 15 -25.20 20.97 26.28
CA CYS A 15 -24.27 21.67 25.37
C CYS A 15 -23.34 22.68 26.09
N SER A 16 -23.42 22.79 27.42
CA SER A 16 -22.63 23.70 28.26
C SER A 16 -22.47 23.11 29.66
N PRO A 17 -21.27 23.17 30.27
CA PRO A 17 -20.99 22.50 31.54
C PRO A 17 -21.62 23.20 32.76
N ILE A 18 -21.76 24.53 32.74
CA ILE A 18 -22.13 25.32 33.93
C ILE A 18 -23.61 25.70 33.93
N ASN A 19 -24.12 26.21 32.79
CA ASN A 19 -25.50 26.66 32.68
C ASN A 19 -26.11 26.21 31.34
N PRO A 20 -26.54 24.94 31.24
CA PRO A 20 -27.06 24.38 30.00
C PRO A 20 -28.44 24.96 29.67
N SER A 21 -28.51 25.75 28.61
CA SER A 21 -29.77 26.25 28.03
C SER A 21 -30.27 25.40 26.87
N VAL A 22 -29.42 24.51 26.35
CA VAL A 22 -29.70 23.58 25.24
C VAL A 22 -29.07 22.24 25.61
N GLY A 23 -29.79 21.16 25.33
CA GLY A 23 -29.28 19.80 25.41
C GLY A 23 -29.78 18.97 24.23
N MET A 24 -29.07 17.89 23.95
CA MET A 24 -29.41 16.91 22.91
C MET A 24 -29.75 15.59 23.57
N THR A 25 -30.80 14.91 23.13
CA THR A 25 -31.11 13.58 23.69
C THR A 25 -30.08 12.55 23.25
N ILE A 26 -29.78 11.58 24.10
CA ILE A 26 -28.86 10.47 23.79
C ILE A 26 -29.32 9.75 22.53
N ASP A 27 -30.62 9.46 22.40
CA ASP A 27 -31.20 8.81 21.20
C ASP A 27 -30.92 9.61 19.91
N CYS A 28 -30.91 10.93 19.99
CA CYS A 28 -30.63 11.79 18.84
C CYS A 28 -29.16 11.75 18.43
N LEU A 29 -28.25 11.70 19.42
CA LEU A 29 -26.81 11.58 19.21
C LEU A 29 -26.46 10.19 18.68
N GLU A 30 -27.01 9.14 19.27
CA GLU A 30 -26.81 7.76 18.82
C GLU A 30 -27.33 7.55 17.40
N PHE A 31 -28.52 8.09 17.09
CA PHE A 31 -29.04 8.08 15.72
C PHE A 31 -28.07 8.76 14.75
N TYR A 32 -27.51 9.91 15.12
CA TYR A 32 -26.52 10.59 14.29
C TYR A 32 -25.26 9.75 14.08
N CYS A 33 -24.72 9.15 15.15
CA CYS A 33 -23.54 8.28 15.10
C CYS A 33 -23.77 7.11 14.14
N ILE A 34 -24.85 6.34 14.31
CA ILE A 34 -25.14 5.20 13.43
C ILE A 34 -25.36 5.67 11.99
N ALA A 35 -26.11 6.77 11.78
CA ALA A 35 -26.41 7.28 10.46
C ALA A 35 -25.15 7.76 9.73
N CYS A 36 -24.22 8.43 10.42
CA CYS A 36 -22.99 8.93 9.82
C CYS A 36 -22.02 7.78 9.48
N GLN A 37 -21.97 6.68 10.24
CA GLN A 37 -21.14 5.54 9.86
C GLN A 37 -21.69 4.75 8.67
N ARG A 38 -23.02 4.67 8.52
CA ARG A 38 -23.67 4.10 7.33
C ARG A 38 -23.58 5.01 6.11
N CYS A 39 -23.53 6.31 6.33
CA CYS A 39 -23.53 7.34 5.31
C CYS A 39 -22.46 8.41 5.65
N PRO A 40 -21.17 8.16 5.35
CA PRO A 40 -20.07 9.01 5.84
C PRO A 40 -20.06 10.46 5.34
N ASN A 41 -20.86 10.76 4.32
CA ASN A 41 -21.09 12.12 3.83
C ASN A 41 -22.17 12.87 4.64
N PHE A 42 -22.81 12.24 5.63
CA PHE A 42 -23.87 12.83 6.44
C PHE A 42 -23.30 13.80 7.49
N SER A 43 -23.10 15.04 7.05
CA SER A 43 -22.51 16.08 7.87
C SER A 43 -23.39 16.51 9.06
N ILE A 44 -22.75 16.94 10.14
CA ILE A 44 -23.35 17.58 11.32
C ILE A 44 -24.27 18.74 10.93
N GLN A 45 -23.87 19.55 9.94
CA GLN A 45 -24.69 20.66 9.46
C GLN A 45 -25.98 20.17 8.78
N ALA A 46 -25.90 19.13 7.97
CA ALA A 46 -27.08 18.55 7.33
C ALA A 46 -28.04 17.99 8.39
N PHE A 47 -27.51 17.24 9.36
CA PHE A 47 -28.32 16.70 10.46
C PHE A 47 -28.99 17.81 11.29
N MET A 48 -28.25 18.85 11.66
CA MET A 48 -28.85 19.98 12.40
C MET A 48 -29.91 20.74 11.60
N LYS A 49 -29.72 20.91 10.29
CA LYS A 49 -30.78 21.49 9.44
C LYS A 49 -32.03 20.61 9.44
N THR A 50 -31.88 19.30 9.35
CA THR A 50 -33.00 18.36 9.47
C THR A 50 -33.72 18.50 10.81
N LEU A 51 -33.00 18.60 11.93
CA LEU A 51 -33.62 18.84 13.24
C LEU A 51 -34.33 20.19 13.31
N CYS A 52 -33.75 21.25 12.74
CA CYS A 52 -34.39 22.57 12.65
C CYS A 52 -35.69 22.51 11.84
N ASP A 53 -35.68 21.86 10.68
CA ASP A 53 -36.85 21.69 9.83
C ASP A 53 -37.96 20.90 10.54
N LEU A 54 -37.61 19.83 11.26
CA LEU A 54 -38.54 19.05 12.08
C LEU A 54 -39.15 19.86 13.23
N GLN A 55 -38.37 20.76 13.82
CA GLN A 55 -38.83 21.64 14.91
C GLN A 55 -39.53 22.91 14.42
N GLY A 56 -39.58 23.16 13.10
CA GLY A 56 -40.08 24.41 12.52
C GLY A 56 -39.24 25.64 12.90
N LYS A 57 -37.95 25.47 13.17
CA LYS A 57 -37.01 26.54 13.57
C LYS A 57 -36.04 26.90 12.45
N CYS A 58 -35.60 28.16 12.43
CA CYS A 58 -34.54 28.59 11.52
C CYS A 58 -33.19 28.00 11.93
N PHE A 59 -32.42 27.51 10.95
CA PHE A 59 -31.05 27.06 11.19
C PHE A 59 -30.12 28.24 11.47
N HIS A 60 -29.33 28.12 12.54
CA HIS A 60 -28.22 29.00 12.85
C HIS A 60 -26.93 28.21 13.03
N SER A 61 -25.80 28.75 12.58
CA SER A 61 -24.50 28.05 12.57
C SER A 61 -24.02 27.61 13.95
N TYR A 62 -24.37 28.33 15.02
CA TYR A 62 -24.01 27.96 16.39
C TYR A 62 -24.65 26.64 16.84
N LEU A 63 -25.78 26.22 16.23
CA LEU A 63 -26.46 24.97 16.57
C LEU A 63 -25.62 23.75 16.18
N SER A 64 -24.87 23.82 15.08
CA SER A 64 -23.91 22.77 14.70
C SER A 64 -22.76 22.67 15.70
N ARG A 65 -22.34 23.80 16.29
CA ARG A 65 -21.33 23.80 17.36
C ARG A 65 -21.87 23.20 18.66
N GLN A 66 -23.13 23.50 19.01
CA GLN A 66 -23.78 22.90 20.18
C GLN A 66 -23.94 21.39 20.03
N LEU A 67 -24.32 20.91 18.84
CA LEU A 67 -24.35 19.48 18.54
C LEU A 67 -22.96 18.85 18.69
N LEU A 68 -21.92 19.48 18.11
CA LEU A 68 -20.54 18.99 18.26
C LEU A 68 -20.13 18.83 19.72
N ILE A 69 -20.40 19.83 20.56
CA ILE A 69 -20.07 19.77 22.00
C ILE A 69 -20.78 18.58 22.68
N ALA A 70 -22.08 18.43 22.43
CA ALA A 70 -22.85 17.31 22.99
C ALA A 70 -22.38 15.95 22.43
N LEU A 71 -22.02 15.90 21.14
CA LEU A 71 -21.51 14.70 20.49
C LEU A 71 -20.15 14.27 21.04
N ASP A 72 -19.23 15.21 21.24
CA ASP A 72 -17.90 14.93 21.81
C ASP A 72 -18.01 14.37 23.23
N LEU A 73 -18.87 14.97 24.06
CA LEU A 73 -19.13 14.50 25.41
C LEU A 73 -19.79 13.11 25.40
N TYR A 74 -20.75 12.89 24.50
CA TYR A 74 -21.39 11.59 24.33
C TYR A 74 -20.39 10.50 23.92
N LEU A 75 -19.57 10.77 22.90
CA LEU A 75 -18.55 9.82 22.43
C LEU A 75 -17.47 9.54 23.49
N LEU A 76 -17.14 10.54 24.33
CA LEU A 76 -16.25 10.34 25.47
C LEU A 76 -16.86 9.38 26.50
N ILE A 77 -18.14 9.57 26.85
CA ILE A 77 -18.87 8.66 27.75
C ILE A 77 -18.91 7.25 27.15
N CYS A 78 -19.23 7.11 25.87
CA CYS A 78 -19.24 5.80 25.19
C CYS A 78 -17.85 5.13 25.20
N THR A 79 -16.78 5.91 25.02
CA THR A 79 -15.40 5.40 25.10
C THR A 79 -15.08 4.89 26.51
N GLN A 80 -15.45 5.64 27.55
CA GLN A 80 -15.20 5.23 28.93
C GLN A 80 -16.00 3.98 29.29
N VAL A 81 -17.29 3.93 28.92
CA VAL A 81 -18.13 2.73 29.12
C VAL A 81 -17.53 1.53 28.41
N ARG A 82 -17.02 1.69 27.19
CA ARG A 82 -16.34 0.61 26.45
C ARG A 82 -15.08 0.15 27.20
N SER A 83 -14.29 1.06 27.76
CA SER A 83 -13.11 0.74 28.57
C SER A 83 -13.47 -0.11 29.78
N LEU A 84 -14.46 0.32 30.57
CA LEU A 84 -14.97 -0.42 31.73
C LEU A 84 -15.49 -1.80 31.34
N VAL A 85 -16.18 -1.91 30.21
CA VAL A 85 -16.63 -3.21 29.68
C VAL A 85 -15.45 -4.11 29.32
N GLN A 86 -14.42 -3.58 28.63
CA GLN A 86 -13.24 -4.38 28.27
C GLN A 86 -12.50 -4.86 29.50
N GLU A 87 -12.33 -4.00 30.51
CA GLU A 87 -11.70 -4.35 31.78
C GLU A 87 -12.46 -5.45 32.52
N ALA A 88 -13.78 -5.29 32.68
CA ALA A 88 -14.62 -6.27 33.36
C ALA A 88 -14.69 -7.64 32.66
N ILE A 89 -14.38 -7.70 31.36
CA ILE A 89 -14.27 -8.96 30.61
C ILE A 89 -12.80 -9.38 30.37
N GLY A 90 -11.82 -8.78 31.07
CA GLY A 90 -10.42 -9.20 31.03
C GLY A 90 -9.66 -8.84 29.74
N ARG A 91 -10.11 -7.84 28.99
CA ARG A 91 -9.62 -7.46 27.65
C ARG A 91 -8.98 -6.07 27.59
N SER A 92 -8.48 -5.57 28.71
CA SER A 92 -7.85 -4.25 28.84
C SER A 92 -6.42 -4.16 28.26
N ALA A 93 -5.83 -5.30 27.85
CA ALA A 93 -4.47 -5.32 27.33
C ALA A 93 -4.32 -4.47 26.04
N ILE A 94 -3.25 -3.67 25.97
CA ILE A 94 -3.02 -2.64 24.91
C ILE A 94 -3.15 -3.20 23.49
N ASP A 95 -2.66 -4.41 23.24
CA ASP A 95 -2.65 -5.03 21.91
C ASP A 95 -3.80 -6.02 21.70
N TRP A 96 -4.72 -6.15 22.66
CA TRP A 96 -5.77 -7.17 22.66
C TRP A 96 -6.58 -7.14 21.37
N ASN A 97 -7.14 -5.99 21.06
CA ASN A 97 -8.01 -5.85 19.91
C ASN A 97 -7.28 -6.05 18.57
N LEU A 98 -5.98 -5.76 18.49
CA LEU A 98 -5.19 -6.04 17.28
C LEU A 98 -4.96 -7.54 17.11
N LYS A 99 -4.65 -8.24 18.22
CA LYS A 99 -4.50 -9.70 18.28
C LYS A 99 -5.81 -10.46 18.03
N HIS A 100 -6.95 -9.79 18.18
CA HIS A 100 -8.29 -10.38 18.01
C HIS A 100 -9.10 -9.73 16.88
N ALA A 101 -8.46 -8.95 16.00
CA ALA A 101 -9.15 -8.16 14.97
C ALA A 101 -9.94 -9.02 13.96
N CYS A 102 -9.47 -10.23 13.65
CA CYS A 102 -10.10 -11.10 12.65
C CYS A 102 -10.17 -12.54 13.17
N PRO A 103 -11.38 -13.09 13.41
CA PRO A 103 -11.50 -14.45 13.95
C PRO A 103 -11.03 -15.52 12.96
N ALA A 104 -11.11 -15.27 11.64
CA ALA A 104 -10.59 -16.22 10.65
C ALA A 104 -9.05 -16.29 10.64
N CYS A 105 -8.36 -15.16 10.83
CA CYS A 105 -6.89 -15.12 10.80
C CYS A 105 -6.27 -15.50 12.15
N LEU A 106 -6.84 -15.02 13.26
CA LEU A 106 -6.11 -14.92 14.53
C LEU A 106 -6.62 -15.89 15.60
N TYR A 107 -7.80 -16.50 15.42
CA TYR A 107 -8.35 -17.47 16.36
C TYR A 107 -7.77 -18.89 16.16
N THR A 108 -6.46 -19.00 16.36
CA THR A 108 -5.69 -20.24 16.15
C THR A 108 -6.08 -21.35 17.11
N LEU A 109 -6.02 -22.59 16.65
CA LEU A 109 -6.41 -23.80 17.38
C LEU A 109 -5.19 -24.65 17.74
N ASP A 110 -5.33 -25.48 18.77
CA ASP A 110 -4.30 -26.39 19.28
C ASP A 110 -3.79 -27.41 18.24
N VAL A 111 -4.70 -27.93 17.41
CA VAL A 111 -4.44 -28.95 16.40
C VAL A 111 -4.96 -28.46 15.04
N GLU A 112 -4.06 -27.78 14.32
CA GLU A 112 -4.30 -27.30 12.95
C GLU A 112 -3.06 -27.48 12.05
N PRO A 113 -3.26 -27.63 10.73
CA PRO A 113 -2.15 -27.68 9.79
C PRO A 113 -1.45 -26.31 9.72
N GLN A 114 -0.12 -26.32 9.82
CA GLN A 114 0.67 -25.09 9.64
C GLN A 114 0.53 -24.55 8.21
N LEU A 115 0.06 -23.31 8.11
CA LEU A 115 0.07 -22.54 6.88
C LEU A 115 1.44 -21.89 6.67
N LYS A 116 1.80 -21.63 5.41
CA LYS A 116 3.06 -20.95 5.08
C LYS A 116 3.10 -19.53 5.63
N PHE A 117 1.96 -18.83 5.58
CA PHE A 117 1.79 -17.51 6.16
C PHE A 117 0.82 -17.64 7.33
N SER A 118 1.21 -17.11 8.49
CA SER A 118 0.35 -17.02 9.68
C SER A 118 -0.73 -15.95 9.51
N LEU A 119 -0.36 -14.84 8.85
CA LEU A 119 -1.26 -13.75 8.50
C LEU A 119 -0.87 -13.19 7.14
N LEU A 120 -1.85 -13.16 6.24
CA LEU A 120 -1.78 -12.36 5.02
C LEU A 120 -2.43 -11.02 5.27
N TYR A 121 -1.68 -9.97 5.00
CA TYR A 121 -2.18 -8.61 5.02
C TYR A 121 -1.73 -7.90 3.76
N THR A 122 -2.44 -6.84 3.45
CA THR A 122 -2.02 -5.92 2.41
C THR A 122 -1.66 -4.61 3.10
N MET A 123 -0.92 -3.68 2.46
CA MET A 123 -0.84 -2.27 2.89
C MET A 123 -0.77 -1.30 1.71
N ASP A 124 -1.37 -0.11 1.86
CA ASP A 124 -1.30 0.95 0.83
C ASP A 124 -1.66 2.35 1.37
N GLY A 125 -1.36 3.40 0.58
CA GLY A 125 -1.75 4.78 0.86
C GLY A 125 -3.06 5.21 0.20
N ASN A 126 -3.81 6.09 0.87
CA ASN A 126 -5.01 6.73 0.33
C ASN A 126 -4.97 8.25 0.51
N ASP A 127 -4.81 8.94 -0.61
CA ASP A 127 -4.77 10.39 -0.70
C ASP A 127 -6.15 11.07 -0.66
N SER A 128 -7.25 10.33 -0.53
CA SER A 128 -8.59 10.94 -0.56
C SER A 128 -8.91 11.69 0.73
N LEU A 129 -8.42 11.21 1.87
CA LEU A 129 -8.73 11.73 3.22
C LEU A 129 -7.82 12.89 3.66
N LYS A 130 -7.50 13.81 2.75
CA LYS A 130 -6.66 14.99 3.06
C LYS A 130 -7.42 16.00 3.94
N ARG A 131 -6.69 16.68 4.83
CA ARG A 131 -7.21 17.79 5.64
C ARG A 131 -6.51 19.09 5.27
N VAL A 132 -7.28 20.16 5.10
CA VAL A 132 -6.75 21.49 4.78
C VAL A 132 -6.14 22.12 6.03
N LEU A 133 -4.90 22.61 5.90
CA LEU A 133 -4.25 23.36 6.97
C LEU A 133 -4.92 24.74 7.12
N LYS A 134 -5.50 25.03 8.29
CA LYS A 134 -6.03 26.36 8.61
C LYS A 134 -4.87 27.27 9.03
N ARG A 135 -4.56 28.25 8.18
CA ARG A 135 -3.49 29.23 8.42
C ARG A 135 -4.07 30.53 8.98
N VAL A 136 -3.30 31.21 9.83
CA VAL A 136 -3.57 32.62 10.18
C VAL A 136 -3.35 33.46 8.91
N PRO A 137 -4.29 34.34 8.49
CA PRO A 137 -4.01 35.31 7.45
C PRO A 137 -2.97 36.31 7.95
N ASN A 138 -1.78 36.36 7.34
CA ASN A 138 -0.90 37.51 7.51
C ASN A 138 -1.40 38.63 6.58
N GLU A 139 -1.81 39.77 7.13
CA GLU A 139 -2.26 40.94 6.37
C GLU A 139 -1.10 41.69 5.68
N GLU A 140 0.15 41.32 5.94
CA GLU A 140 1.34 41.94 5.36
C GLU A 140 2.13 40.91 4.54
N HIS A 141 2.33 41.20 3.25
CA HIS A 141 3.11 40.47 2.24
C HIS A 141 2.37 39.42 1.40
N ALA A 142 1.52 39.91 0.48
CA ALA A 142 0.89 39.12 -0.57
C ALA A 142 1.83 38.74 -1.76
N GLU A 143 3.12 39.09 -1.73
CA GLU A 143 4.00 38.94 -2.91
C GLU A 143 5.27 38.08 -2.74
N ASP A 144 5.64 37.64 -1.53
CA ASP A 144 6.86 36.84 -1.31
C ASP A 144 6.54 35.40 -0.85
N LEU A 145 6.18 34.54 -1.80
CA LEU A 145 5.85 33.12 -1.58
C LEU A 145 7.06 32.16 -1.44
N VAL A 146 8.29 32.68 -1.27
CA VAL A 146 9.52 31.87 -1.49
C VAL A 146 10.37 31.61 -0.22
N SER A 147 10.03 32.14 0.95
CA SER A 147 10.80 31.92 2.18
C SER A 147 9.88 32.10 3.41
N ARG A 148 9.82 31.29 4.46
CA ARG A 148 10.39 30.00 4.86
C ARG A 148 9.67 29.61 6.16
N ASN A 149 9.52 28.31 6.40
CA ASN A 149 9.46 27.63 7.70
C ASN A 149 8.28 27.91 8.65
N ASN A 150 7.37 26.93 8.72
CA ASN A 150 6.37 26.70 9.78
C ASN A 150 5.27 27.79 9.90
N PRO A 151 4.27 27.83 8.98
CA PRO A 151 3.11 28.69 9.17
C PRO A 151 2.39 28.30 10.46
N GLN A 152 2.24 29.26 11.39
CA GLN A 152 1.49 29.06 12.63
C GLN A 152 0.06 28.63 12.29
N SER A 153 -0.33 27.45 12.79
CA SER A 153 -1.70 26.95 12.68
C SER A 153 -2.64 27.91 13.41
N SER A 154 -3.78 28.24 12.80
CA SER A 154 -4.85 28.98 13.49
C SER A 154 -5.77 28.05 14.30
N GLU A 155 -5.46 26.74 14.34
CA GLU A 155 -6.21 25.78 15.14
C GLU A 155 -5.85 25.90 16.62
N LEU A 156 -6.88 25.90 17.47
CA LEU A 156 -6.71 25.87 18.92
C LEU A 156 -6.07 24.54 19.32
N LEU A 157 -5.03 24.60 20.15
CA LEU A 157 -4.46 23.42 20.79
C LEU A 157 -5.59 22.71 21.55
N THR A 158 -5.80 21.44 21.20
CA THR A 158 -6.78 20.57 21.83
C THR A 158 -6.01 19.60 22.73
N SER A 159 -6.44 19.47 23.99
CA SER A 159 -5.90 18.48 24.94
C SER A 159 -6.40 17.05 24.65
N GLN A 160 -7.44 16.91 23.83
CA GLN A 160 -8.00 15.63 23.43
C GLN A 160 -7.04 14.94 22.45
N SER A 161 -6.64 13.72 22.79
CA SER A 161 -5.89 12.82 21.93
C SER A 161 -6.69 11.54 21.74
N ILE A 162 -6.52 10.91 20.59
CA ILE A 162 -7.07 9.57 20.38
C ILE A 162 -5.95 8.59 20.64
N VAL A 163 -6.09 7.83 21.71
CA VAL A 163 -5.22 6.70 22.02
C VAL A 163 -5.94 5.46 21.52
N ASP A 164 -5.68 5.08 20.27
CA ASP A 164 -6.21 3.85 19.68
C ASP A 164 -5.05 3.01 19.13
N TYR A 165 -5.09 1.71 19.40
CA TYR A 165 -4.03 0.76 19.07
C TYR A 165 -3.89 0.53 17.55
N ARG A 166 -4.93 0.83 16.75
CA ARG A 166 -4.88 0.78 15.28
C ARG A 166 -4.27 2.04 14.72
N TYR A 167 -4.34 3.19 15.42
CA TYR A 167 -3.85 4.45 14.88
C TYR A 167 -2.42 4.75 15.37
N LEU A 168 -1.45 4.67 14.47
CA LEU A 168 -0.06 4.98 14.81
C LEU A 168 0.10 6.47 15.07
N THR A 169 0.79 6.79 16.16
CA THR A 169 1.15 8.17 16.49
C THR A 169 2.14 8.71 15.47
N ARG A 170 2.11 10.03 15.27
CA ARG A 170 3.03 10.70 14.36
C ARG A 170 4.48 10.51 14.81
N GLU A 171 4.73 10.58 16.11
CA GLU A 171 6.05 10.41 16.72
C GLU A 171 6.62 9.02 16.42
N TYR A 172 5.79 7.97 16.54
CA TYR A 172 6.20 6.60 16.21
C TYR A 172 6.56 6.48 14.73
N VAL A 173 5.72 6.99 13.82
CA VAL A 173 5.99 6.94 12.37
C VAL A 173 7.23 7.75 12.00
N ASP A 174 7.40 8.93 12.61
CA ASP A 174 8.52 9.83 12.30
C ASP A 174 9.86 9.25 12.78
N SER A 175 9.88 8.35 13.77
CA SER A 175 11.08 7.61 14.18
C SER A 175 11.70 6.77 13.05
N PHE A 176 10.91 6.39 12.03
CA PHE A 176 11.37 5.65 10.86
C PHE A 176 11.85 6.55 9.70
N THR A 177 11.90 7.87 9.90
CA THR A 177 12.46 8.80 8.92
C THR A 177 13.97 8.62 8.78
N ASP A 178 14.66 8.38 9.90
CA ASP A 178 16.12 8.19 9.98
C ASP A 178 16.53 6.71 9.97
N ALA A 179 15.57 5.78 9.92
CA ALA A 179 15.80 4.33 9.83
C ALA A 179 16.47 3.88 8.50
N LEU A 180 16.77 4.85 7.62
CA LEU A 180 17.38 4.67 6.32
C LEU A 180 18.86 5.08 6.43
N ASN A 181 19.77 4.16 6.15
CA ASN A 181 21.21 4.41 6.21
C ASN A 181 21.60 5.64 5.35
N PRO A 182 22.21 6.70 5.93
CA PRO A 182 22.50 7.95 5.21
C PRO A 182 23.57 7.83 4.10
N GLN A 183 24.18 6.65 3.93
CA GLN A 183 25.15 6.38 2.86
C GLN A 183 24.53 5.82 1.57
N VAL A 184 23.23 5.55 1.51
CA VAL A 184 22.60 4.93 0.34
C VAL A 184 21.45 5.81 -0.13
N ASP A 185 21.67 6.52 -1.24
CA ASP A 185 20.63 7.27 -1.94
C ASP A 185 19.57 6.26 -2.46
N LEU A 186 18.38 6.26 -1.87
CA LEU A 186 17.30 5.26 -2.12
C LEU A 186 16.68 5.35 -3.52
N PHE A 187 17.17 6.28 -4.33
CA PHE A 187 16.78 6.56 -5.71
C PHE A 187 17.98 6.58 -6.67
N ASN A 188 19.19 6.20 -6.25
CA ASN A 188 20.25 5.96 -7.22
C ASN A 188 19.92 4.67 -8.00
N ASP A 189 19.75 4.85 -9.31
CA ASP A 189 19.42 3.87 -10.34
C ASP A 189 20.56 2.83 -10.57
N ASP A 190 21.61 2.80 -9.74
CA ASP A 190 22.85 2.05 -10.00
C ASP A 190 22.86 0.59 -9.49
N ASP A 191 21.83 0.15 -8.75
CA ASP A 191 21.73 -1.26 -8.29
C ASP A 191 20.68 -2.04 -9.11
N GLU A 192 21.00 -2.35 -10.37
CA GLU A 192 20.25 -3.33 -11.17
C GLU A 192 20.36 -4.77 -10.61
N ASP A 193 21.34 -5.04 -9.74
CA ASP A 193 21.69 -6.41 -9.33
C ASP A 193 20.71 -7.12 -8.37
N ASN A 194 19.79 -6.41 -7.70
CA ASN A 194 18.87 -7.04 -6.73
C ASN A 194 17.38 -6.75 -6.96
N ASN A 195 17.01 -5.77 -7.77
CA ASN A 195 15.60 -5.50 -8.10
C ASN A 195 15.45 -5.18 -9.58
N PRO A 196 14.98 -6.14 -10.40
CA PRO A 196 14.81 -5.91 -11.84
C PRO A 196 13.81 -4.79 -12.16
N CYS A 197 12.98 -4.33 -11.22
CA CYS A 197 12.01 -3.25 -11.44
C CYS A 197 12.49 -1.84 -11.05
N ALA A 198 13.68 -1.69 -10.46
CA ALA A 198 14.15 -0.41 -9.92
C ALA A 198 14.20 0.71 -10.99
N GLY A 199 14.72 0.42 -12.18
CA GLY A 199 14.96 1.44 -13.22
C GLY A 199 13.76 1.92 -14.04
N GLN A 200 12.56 1.33 -13.90
CA GLN A 200 11.39 1.67 -14.74
C GLN A 200 10.35 2.59 -14.07
N TRP A 201 10.28 2.58 -12.74
CA TRP A 201 9.24 3.30 -11.99
C TRP A 201 9.81 4.58 -11.39
N LYS A 202 9.83 5.65 -12.21
CA LYS A 202 10.00 7.00 -11.67
C LYS A 202 8.66 7.47 -11.12
N ASN A 203 8.58 7.62 -9.80
CA ASN A 203 7.51 8.41 -9.17
C ASN A 203 7.42 9.76 -9.92
N MET A 204 6.20 10.28 -10.10
CA MET A 204 6.02 11.63 -10.64
C MET A 204 6.94 12.59 -9.89
N LYS A 205 7.74 13.38 -10.63
CA LYS A 205 8.74 14.31 -10.09
C LYS A 205 8.23 14.99 -8.81
N ASP A 206 8.85 14.64 -7.67
CA ASP A 206 8.49 15.12 -6.32
C ASP A 206 8.39 16.64 -6.23
N ASP A 207 9.15 17.36 -7.05
CA ASP A 207 9.17 18.82 -7.03
C ASP A 207 7.88 19.46 -7.57
N LYS A 208 7.09 18.74 -8.40
CA LYS A 208 5.78 19.23 -8.86
C LYS A 208 4.64 18.91 -7.88
N THR A 209 4.77 17.84 -7.08
CA THR A 209 3.77 17.40 -6.09
C THR A 209 3.93 18.08 -4.73
N LYS A 210 5.15 18.52 -4.35
CA LYS A 210 5.40 19.27 -3.10
C LYS A 210 4.50 20.50 -2.94
N TRP A 211 4.29 21.28 -4.01
CA TRP A 211 3.40 22.45 -3.96
C TRP A 211 1.92 22.07 -3.75
N MET A 212 1.47 20.98 -4.39
CA MET A 212 0.11 20.46 -4.25
C MET A 212 -0.17 19.95 -2.82
N TRP A 213 0.84 19.40 -2.15
CA TRP A 213 0.73 18.93 -0.77
C TRP A 213 0.81 20.04 0.27
N GLY A 214 1.48 21.17 -0.02
CA GLY A 214 1.64 22.26 0.95
C GLY A 214 0.33 22.90 1.44
N VAL A 215 -0.80 22.67 0.76
CA VAL A 215 -2.14 23.12 1.20
C VAL A 215 -2.73 22.23 2.31
N PHE A 216 -2.31 20.96 2.35
CA PHE A 216 -2.83 19.96 3.27
C PHE A 216 -1.82 19.69 4.38
N ASP A 217 -2.30 19.56 5.62
CA ASP A 217 -1.44 19.14 6.72
C ASP A 217 -1.29 17.61 6.66
N GLU A 218 -2.41 16.89 6.76
CA GLU A 218 -2.49 15.47 6.41
C GLU A 218 -2.89 15.34 4.93
N SER A 219 -2.04 14.68 4.17
CA SER A 219 -2.19 14.37 2.76
C SER A 219 -3.07 13.14 2.50
N GLY A 220 -3.38 12.35 3.53
CA GLY A 220 -4.13 11.11 3.41
C GLY A 220 -3.90 10.20 4.61
N ILE A 221 -4.20 8.91 4.44
CA ILE A 221 -3.88 7.85 5.40
C ILE A 221 -3.08 6.74 4.72
N PHE A 222 -2.27 6.02 5.48
CA PHE A 222 -1.65 4.76 5.10
C PHE A 222 -2.23 3.66 5.99
N MET A 223 -2.59 2.50 5.43
CA MET A 223 -3.35 1.48 6.16
C MET A 223 -2.85 0.05 5.91
N ALA A 224 -3.03 -0.81 6.92
CA ALA A 224 -2.93 -2.27 6.89
C ALA A 224 -4.31 -2.92 7.14
N VAL A 225 -4.67 -3.95 6.37
CA VAL A 225 -5.90 -4.75 6.49
C VAL A 225 -5.53 -6.21 6.21
N CYS A 226 -6.16 -7.14 6.91
CA CYS A 226 -5.97 -8.56 6.65
C CYS A 226 -6.62 -8.99 5.32
N ARG A 227 -6.40 -10.24 4.90
CA ARG A 227 -7.03 -10.79 3.69
C ARG A 227 -8.57 -10.76 3.71
N HIS A 228 -9.18 -10.83 4.89
CA HIS A 228 -10.63 -10.70 5.08
C HIS A 228 -11.10 -9.25 5.19
N SER A 229 -10.23 -8.27 4.96
CA SER A 229 -10.50 -6.82 4.99
C SER A 229 -10.79 -6.19 6.35
N PHE A 230 -10.49 -6.88 7.47
CA PHE A 230 -10.49 -6.23 8.79
C PHE A 230 -9.34 -5.25 8.90
N THR A 231 -9.60 -4.10 9.52
CA THR A 231 -8.62 -3.04 9.71
C THR A 231 -7.61 -3.44 10.78
N LEU A 232 -6.32 -3.40 10.43
CA LEU A 232 -5.23 -3.71 11.35
C LEU A 232 -4.58 -2.42 11.87
N ILE A 233 -4.03 -1.59 10.98
CA ILE A 233 -3.27 -0.39 11.34
C ILE A 233 -3.62 0.76 10.41
N ILE A 234 -3.66 1.98 10.93
CA ILE A 234 -3.87 3.25 10.24
C ILE A 234 -2.75 4.20 10.67
N ALA A 235 -2.21 4.97 9.74
CA ALA A 235 -1.25 6.03 10.01
C ALA A 235 -1.58 7.26 9.16
N ASP A 236 -1.41 8.46 9.71
CA ASP A 236 -1.57 9.68 8.93
C ASP A 236 -0.38 9.93 8.01
N MET A 237 -0.68 10.18 6.74
CA MET A 237 0.32 10.74 5.83
C MET A 237 0.35 12.25 6.04
N VAL A 238 1.51 12.79 6.44
CA VAL A 238 1.66 14.21 6.80
C VAL A 238 2.56 14.90 5.79
N GLN A 239 2.04 15.95 5.15
CA GLN A 239 2.75 16.87 4.23
C GLN A 239 3.61 16.16 3.16
N SER A 240 3.23 14.93 2.78
CA SER A 240 3.99 14.07 1.87
C SER A 240 3.09 13.03 1.21
N GLY A 241 3.48 12.48 0.06
CA GLY A 241 2.86 11.23 -0.42
C GLY A 241 3.34 10.02 0.37
N GLU A 242 3.16 8.82 -0.17
CA GLU A 242 3.66 7.56 0.39
C GLU A 242 5.20 7.52 0.47
N ARG A 243 5.76 7.98 1.59
CA ARG A 243 7.19 7.84 1.93
C ARG A 243 7.46 6.49 2.59
N ALA A 244 8.70 6.01 2.50
CA ALA A 244 9.11 4.72 3.07
C ALA A 244 8.86 4.57 4.58
N LYS A 245 8.80 5.66 5.36
CA LYS A 245 8.54 5.62 6.80
C LYS A 245 7.19 5.00 7.17
N TYR A 246 6.15 5.19 6.35
CA TYR A 246 4.80 4.68 6.63
C TYR A 246 4.74 3.15 6.56
N PRO A 247 5.12 2.50 5.44
CA PRO A 247 5.14 1.04 5.38
C PRO A 247 6.15 0.43 6.35
N LEU A 248 7.26 1.10 6.69
CA LEU A 248 8.18 0.62 7.72
C LEU A 248 7.52 0.61 9.12
N ALA A 249 6.87 1.70 9.51
CA ALA A 249 6.20 1.78 10.81
C ALA A 249 5.07 0.75 10.94
N VAL A 250 4.27 0.59 9.88
CA VAL A 250 3.22 -0.44 9.81
C VAL A 250 3.81 -1.83 9.95
N VAL A 251 4.83 -2.18 9.16
CA VAL A 251 5.48 -3.50 9.21
C VAL A 251 6.08 -3.76 10.59
N SER A 252 6.75 -2.79 11.21
CA SER A 252 7.28 -2.93 12.57
C SER A 252 6.18 -3.31 13.54
N ARG A 253 5.07 -2.56 13.56
CA ARG A 253 3.97 -2.80 14.49
C ARG A 253 3.33 -4.18 14.29
N LEU A 254 3.16 -4.59 13.03
CA LEU A 254 2.60 -5.91 12.70
C LEU A 254 3.55 -7.05 13.12
N LEU A 255 4.86 -6.88 12.94
CA LEU A 255 5.88 -7.85 13.37
C LEU A 255 5.91 -7.99 14.89
N ASP A 256 5.89 -6.87 15.62
CA ASP A 256 5.87 -6.86 17.08
C ASP A 256 4.61 -7.54 17.64
N THR A 257 3.48 -7.43 16.94
CA THR A 257 2.18 -7.96 17.40
C THR A 257 1.96 -9.42 17.02
N PHE A 258 2.21 -9.79 15.76
CA PHE A 258 1.85 -11.09 15.18
C PHE A 258 3.04 -12.05 15.01
N GLY A 259 4.27 -11.55 15.11
CA GLY A 259 5.47 -12.37 15.08
C GLY A 259 5.79 -12.96 13.70
N HIS A 260 5.93 -14.28 13.65
CA HIS A 260 6.55 -14.98 12.52
C HIS A 260 5.62 -15.16 11.31
N ASN A 261 6.22 -15.28 10.12
CA ASN A 261 5.59 -15.74 8.87
C ASN A 261 4.49 -14.81 8.32
N LEU A 262 4.63 -13.49 8.47
CA LEU A 262 3.70 -12.54 7.87
C LEU A 262 3.97 -12.35 6.37
N GLY A 263 2.91 -12.35 5.56
CA GLY A 263 2.96 -12.02 4.13
C GLY A 263 2.30 -10.66 3.85
N GLY A 264 3.10 -9.66 3.50
CA GLY A 264 2.64 -8.28 3.28
C GLY A 264 2.56 -7.91 1.80
N GLY A 265 1.35 -7.79 1.25
CA GLY A 265 1.10 -7.29 -0.11
C GLY A 265 1.23 -5.77 -0.21
N TYR A 266 2.03 -5.27 -1.14
CA TYR A 266 2.14 -3.84 -1.45
C TYR A 266 2.39 -3.62 -2.95
N ASN A 267 1.86 -2.53 -3.53
CA ASN A 267 1.97 -2.23 -4.96
C ASN A 267 3.42 -2.15 -5.45
N ILE A 268 4.30 -1.65 -4.58
CA ILE A 268 5.75 -1.59 -4.77
C ILE A 268 6.48 -2.62 -3.91
N GLY A 269 5.84 -3.73 -3.55
CA GLY A 269 6.37 -4.76 -2.64
C GLY A 269 7.76 -5.28 -3.01
N CYS A 270 8.06 -5.44 -4.30
CA CYS A 270 9.40 -5.82 -4.78
C CYS A 270 10.48 -4.79 -4.43
N ARG A 271 10.18 -3.48 -4.57
CA ARG A 271 11.09 -2.39 -4.18
C ARG A 271 11.13 -2.23 -2.68
N PHE A 272 9.97 -2.34 -2.03
CA PHE A 272 9.86 -2.26 -0.58
C PHE A 272 10.65 -3.37 0.12
N LYS A 273 10.74 -4.57 -0.46
CA LYS A 273 11.60 -5.66 0.05
C LYS A 273 13.06 -5.19 0.24
N THR A 274 13.60 -4.48 -0.75
CA THR A 274 14.95 -3.92 -0.68
C THR A 274 15.04 -2.83 0.39
N THR A 275 14.06 -1.93 0.44
CA THR A 275 13.97 -0.87 1.45
C THR A 275 13.93 -1.45 2.87
N LEU A 276 13.04 -2.42 3.12
CA LEU A 276 12.90 -3.11 4.40
C LEU A 276 14.21 -3.80 4.79
N SER A 277 14.83 -4.53 3.87
CA SER A 277 16.08 -5.27 4.11
C SER A 277 17.26 -4.37 4.49
N ARG A 278 17.29 -3.14 3.95
CA ARG A 278 18.33 -2.12 4.19
C ARG A 278 18.03 -1.20 5.37
N SER A 279 16.80 -1.20 5.87
CA SER A 279 16.40 -0.42 7.04
C SER A 279 16.88 -1.06 8.35
N SER A 280 16.77 -0.31 9.45
CA SER A 280 16.97 -0.85 10.81
C SER A 280 16.06 -2.05 11.13
N LEU A 281 14.90 -2.18 10.48
CA LEU A 281 13.97 -3.31 10.64
C LEU A 281 14.40 -4.58 9.89
N GLY A 282 15.36 -4.50 8.96
CA GLY A 282 15.77 -5.62 8.12
C GLY A 282 16.15 -6.89 8.90
N PRO A 283 16.98 -6.83 9.95
CA PRO A 283 17.32 -7.99 10.78
C PRO A 283 16.10 -8.60 11.48
N HIS A 284 15.21 -7.76 12.00
CA HIS A 284 14.01 -8.20 12.71
C HIS A 284 13.02 -8.89 11.75
N ALA A 285 12.75 -8.26 10.59
CA ALA A 285 11.93 -8.83 9.53
C ALA A 285 12.45 -10.18 9.02
N ARG A 286 13.78 -10.36 8.91
CA ARG A 286 14.38 -11.65 8.53
C ARG A 286 14.23 -12.71 9.62
N THR A 287 14.42 -12.33 10.88
CA THR A 287 14.28 -13.24 12.04
C THR A 287 12.85 -13.76 12.13
N LEU A 288 11.87 -12.91 11.87
CA LEU A 288 10.46 -13.25 11.85
C LEU A 288 9.97 -13.82 10.51
N ASN A 289 10.85 -14.03 9.53
CA ASN A 289 10.49 -14.58 8.22
C ASN A 289 9.38 -13.79 7.50
N HIS A 290 9.44 -12.45 7.55
CA HIS A 290 8.52 -11.58 6.79
C HIS A 290 8.73 -11.72 5.29
N THR A 291 7.64 -11.83 4.54
CA THR A 291 7.67 -11.86 3.07
C THR A 291 6.97 -10.64 2.49
N SER A 292 7.71 -9.85 1.70
CA SER A 292 7.14 -8.76 0.89
C SER A 292 6.58 -9.31 -0.43
N LEU A 293 5.31 -9.02 -0.71
CA LEU A 293 4.52 -9.56 -1.82
C LEU A 293 4.00 -8.44 -2.72
N VAL A 294 3.70 -8.75 -3.98
CA VAL A 294 3.15 -7.79 -4.94
C VAL A 294 1.76 -8.26 -5.39
N GLY A 295 0.76 -7.39 -5.24
CA GLY A 295 -0.61 -7.70 -5.63
C GLY A 295 -0.77 -7.94 -7.14
N ALA A 296 -1.70 -8.81 -7.52
CA ALA A 296 -1.81 -9.34 -8.87
C ALA A 296 -2.06 -8.25 -9.95
N PHE A 297 -2.74 -7.13 -9.62
CA PHE A 297 -2.97 -6.05 -10.61
C PHE A 297 -1.71 -5.26 -10.91
N HIS A 298 -0.82 -5.10 -9.93
CA HIS A 298 0.44 -4.39 -10.09
C HIS A 298 1.54 -5.31 -10.62
N GLY A 299 1.48 -6.60 -10.30
CA GLY A 299 2.39 -7.64 -10.78
C GLY A 299 2.64 -7.57 -12.29
N HIS A 300 1.58 -7.39 -13.08
CA HIS A 300 1.70 -7.28 -14.56
C HIS A 300 2.47 -6.05 -15.06
N ALA A 301 2.62 -5.02 -14.22
CA ALA A 301 3.36 -3.81 -14.54
C ALA A 301 4.84 -3.91 -14.13
N HIS A 302 5.25 -5.03 -13.52
CA HIS A 302 6.64 -5.37 -13.19
C HIS A 302 7.32 -6.17 -14.32
N ARG A 303 8.66 -6.15 -14.40
CA ARG A 303 9.43 -6.98 -15.35
C ARG A 303 9.13 -8.46 -15.12
N ARG A 304 9.19 -9.29 -16.18
CA ARG A 304 8.84 -10.72 -16.10
C ARG A 304 9.65 -11.46 -15.02
N LEU A 305 10.94 -11.18 -14.86
CA LEU A 305 11.76 -11.71 -13.76
C LEU A 305 11.18 -11.41 -12.37
N CYS A 306 10.76 -10.16 -12.13
CA CYS A 306 10.09 -9.78 -10.89
C CYS A 306 8.75 -10.51 -10.72
N GLN A 307 8.00 -10.71 -11.82
CA GLN A 307 6.74 -11.46 -11.77
C GLN A 307 6.96 -12.90 -11.32
N LEU A 308 7.99 -13.58 -11.83
CA LEU A 308 8.30 -14.96 -11.44
C LEU A 308 8.65 -15.11 -9.95
N ASP A 309 9.11 -14.04 -9.29
CA ASP A 309 9.47 -14.03 -7.87
C ASP A 309 8.37 -13.50 -6.94
N HIS A 310 7.52 -12.61 -7.44
CA HIS A 310 6.64 -11.79 -6.60
C HIS A 310 5.16 -11.77 -7.00
N LEU A 311 4.82 -12.24 -8.21
CA LEU A 311 3.42 -12.33 -8.62
C LEU A 311 2.73 -13.41 -7.81
N THR A 312 1.51 -13.13 -7.34
CA THR A 312 0.74 -14.06 -6.50
C THR A 312 0.58 -15.45 -7.12
N THR A 313 0.51 -15.54 -8.45
CA THR A 313 0.45 -16.79 -9.23
C THR A 313 1.66 -17.73 -9.11
N TYR A 314 2.81 -17.26 -8.61
CA TYR A 314 4.02 -18.07 -8.50
C TYR A 314 4.54 -18.17 -7.06
N VAL A 315 3.91 -17.47 -6.11
CA VAL A 315 4.28 -17.51 -4.71
C VAL A 315 3.43 -18.55 -4.01
N THR A 316 4.06 -19.66 -3.61
CA THR A 316 3.40 -20.73 -2.86
C THR A 316 2.81 -20.19 -1.54
N GLY A 317 1.69 -20.77 -1.11
CA GLY A 317 1.03 -20.48 0.17
C GLY A 317 0.09 -19.27 0.17
N LEU A 318 -0.06 -18.57 -0.96
CA LEU A 318 -1.03 -17.47 -1.08
C LEU A 318 -2.46 -17.93 -1.33
N GLY A 319 -2.66 -19.17 -1.76
CA GLY A 319 -3.98 -19.61 -2.22
C GLY A 319 -4.44 -18.77 -3.41
N LEU A 320 -5.73 -18.43 -3.45
CA LEU A 320 -6.32 -17.62 -4.53
C LEU A 320 -6.28 -16.11 -4.23
N GLU A 321 -5.58 -15.70 -3.18
CA GLU A 321 -5.48 -14.31 -2.76
C GLU A 321 -4.80 -13.45 -3.83
N ASP A 322 -5.45 -12.35 -4.21
CA ASP A 322 -4.91 -11.42 -5.20
C ASP A 322 -4.24 -10.17 -4.58
N LEU A 323 -4.35 -10.06 -3.24
CA LEU A 323 -3.77 -9.03 -2.37
C LEU A 323 -4.25 -7.61 -2.71
N LYS A 324 -5.58 -7.44 -2.85
CA LYS A 324 -6.21 -6.16 -3.25
C LYS A 324 -7.34 -5.65 -2.37
N GLY A 325 -7.40 -6.10 -1.12
CA GLY A 325 -8.45 -5.68 -0.17
C GLY A 325 -8.62 -4.14 -0.05
N TYR A 326 -7.59 -3.34 -0.36
CA TYR A 326 -7.66 -1.89 -0.29
C TYR A 326 -8.55 -1.18 -1.29
N GLU A 327 -8.66 -1.65 -2.53
CA GLU A 327 -9.39 -0.88 -3.53
C GLU A 327 -10.86 -0.72 -3.10
N GLN A 328 -11.43 -1.80 -2.56
CA GLN A 328 -12.77 -1.80 -2.00
C GLN A 328 -12.85 -0.99 -0.70
N THR A 329 -11.87 -1.19 0.21
CA THR A 329 -11.80 -0.49 1.50
C THR A 329 -11.73 1.03 1.31
N PHE A 330 -10.82 1.51 0.46
CA PHE A 330 -10.67 2.92 0.14
C PHE A 330 -11.87 3.48 -0.63
N SER A 331 -12.43 2.72 -1.57
CA SER A 331 -13.61 3.18 -2.31
C SER A 331 -14.76 3.53 -1.36
N LYS A 332 -14.97 2.77 -0.29
CA LYS A 332 -16.00 3.07 0.71
C LYS A 332 -15.58 4.21 1.64
N SER A 333 -14.35 4.17 2.17
CA SER A 333 -13.88 5.20 3.13
C SER A 333 -13.74 6.59 2.52
N ASN A 334 -13.56 6.70 1.20
CA ASN A 334 -13.52 7.99 0.48
C ASN A 334 -14.78 8.85 0.67
N ALA A 335 -15.91 8.25 1.08
CA ALA A 335 -17.12 8.99 1.42
C ALA A 335 -16.94 9.90 2.65
N LEU A 336 -15.96 9.64 3.52
CA LEU A 336 -15.61 10.51 4.66
C LEU A 336 -14.96 11.83 4.23
N ALA A 337 -14.33 11.85 3.05
CA ALA A 337 -13.47 12.95 2.61
C ALA A 337 -14.13 14.35 2.66
N PRO A 338 -15.43 14.52 2.34
CA PRO A 338 -16.11 15.82 2.48
C PRO A 338 -16.31 16.24 3.93
N ALA A 339 -16.60 15.30 4.84
CA ALA A 339 -16.84 15.57 6.24
C ALA A 339 -15.55 15.87 7.01
N THR A 340 -14.43 15.24 6.64
CA THR A 340 -13.14 15.36 7.33
C THR A 340 -12.22 16.45 6.79
N ARG A 341 -12.49 16.98 5.58
CA ARG A 341 -11.62 17.94 4.86
C ARG A 341 -11.21 19.16 5.69
N TYR A 342 -12.13 19.67 6.49
CA TYR A 342 -12.00 20.92 7.26
C TYR A 342 -12.18 20.70 8.77
N ALA A 343 -12.24 19.44 9.19
CA ALA A 343 -12.27 19.05 10.60
C ALA A 343 -10.95 19.46 11.30
N SER A 344 -10.90 19.45 12.63
CA SER A 344 -9.60 19.47 13.33
C SER A 344 -8.93 18.10 13.21
N VAL A 345 -7.66 18.01 13.59
CA VAL A 345 -6.92 16.72 13.65
C VAL A 345 -7.70 15.68 14.45
N PHE A 346 -8.12 16.05 15.67
CA PHE A 346 -8.89 15.18 16.56
C PHE A 346 -10.17 14.64 15.90
N HIS A 347 -11.08 15.52 15.44
CA HIS A 347 -12.35 15.09 14.85
C HIS A 347 -12.16 14.29 13.54
N ARG A 348 -11.10 14.59 12.77
CA ARG A 348 -10.77 13.80 11.59
C ARG A 348 -10.39 12.37 11.98
N CYS A 349 -9.49 12.20 12.95
CA CYS A 349 -9.09 10.88 13.40
C CYS A 349 -10.28 10.13 14.04
N GLN A 350 -11.11 10.82 14.83
CA GLN A 350 -12.30 10.24 15.46
C GLN A 350 -13.29 9.72 14.42
N ALA A 351 -13.57 10.50 13.37
CA ALA A 351 -14.44 10.08 12.28
C ALA A 351 -13.87 8.90 11.46
N ILE A 352 -12.56 8.89 11.22
CA ILE A 352 -11.89 7.81 10.49
C ILE A 352 -11.95 6.52 11.31
N LEU A 353 -11.56 6.56 12.58
CA LEU A 353 -11.56 5.39 13.46
C LEU A 353 -12.95 4.84 13.67
N GLY A 354 -13.93 5.69 14.01
CA GLY A 354 -15.31 5.25 14.20
C GLY A 354 -15.90 4.61 12.93
N TYR A 355 -15.51 5.08 11.75
CA TYR A 355 -15.92 4.46 10.49
C TYR A 355 -15.34 3.05 10.31
N PHE A 356 -14.04 2.88 10.53
CA PHE A 356 -13.41 1.58 10.37
C PHE A 356 -13.85 0.59 11.45
N GLU A 357 -14.03 1.02 12.69
CA GLU A 357 -14.67 0.23 13.76
C GLU A 357 -16.04 -0.30 13.35
N HIS A 358 -16.92 0.62 12.96
CA HIS A 358 -18.28 0.27 12.55
C HIS A 358 -18.31 -0.61 11.31
N ASN A 359 -17.45 -0.34 10.33
CA ASN A 359 -17.35 -1.14 9.12
C ASN A 359 -16.85 -2.55 9.44
N ASP A 360 -15.84 -2.70 10.29
CA ASP A 360 -15.32 -4.01 10.69
C ASP A 360 -16.41 -4.83 11.40
N GLU A 361 -17.13 -4.23 12.35
CA GLU A 361 -18.16 -4.89 13.16
C GLU A 361 -19.44 -5.23 12.37
N PHE A 362 -19.90 -4.35 11.47
CA PHE A 362 -21.22 -4.50 10.84
C PHE A 362 -21.19 -4.85 9.36
N GLU A 363 -20.09 -4.64 8.65
CA GLU A 363 -19.94 -4.97 7.24
C GLU A 363 -18.98 -6.13 7.02
N ILE A 364 -17.77 -6.05 7.57
CA ILE A 364 -16.73 -7.05 7.32
C ILE A 364 -17.06 -8.34 8.07
N TYR A 365 -17.35 -8.25 9.37
CA TYR A 365 -17.71 -9.40 10.20
C TYR A 365 -18.91 -10.15 9.63
N HIS A 366 -20.01 -9.45 9.34
CA HIS A 366 -21.19 -10.06 8.70
C HIS A 366 -20.87 -10.79 7.39
N ASN A 367 -20.01 -10.22 6.54
CA ASN A 367 -19.65 -10.83 5.25
C ASN A 367 -18.56 -11.92 5.34
N LEU A 368 -17.96 -12.15 6.51
CA LEU A 368 -16.83 -13.06 6.67
C LEU A 368 -17.11 -14.48 6.18
N THR A 369 -18.19 -15.11 6.64
CA THR A 369 -18.54 -16.47 6.21
C THR A 369 -18.98 -16.54 4.74
N THR A 370 -19.43 -15.42 4.17
CA THR A 370 -19.75 -15.32 2.74
C THR A 370 -18.50 -15.23 1.88
N PHE A 371 -17.47 -14.51 2.35
CA PHE A 371 -16.14 -14.57 1.76
C PHE A 371 -15.60 -16.00 1.75
N LEU A 372 -15.65 -16.70 2.90
CA LEU A 372 -15.20 -18.09 3.00
C LEU A 372 -15.96 -19.02 2.04
N TYR A 373 -17.29 -18.92 1.98
CA TYR A 373 -18.12 -19.72 1.08
C TYR A 373 -17.81 -19.47 -0.40
N ASN A 374 -17.74 -18.20 -0.81
CA ASN A 374 -17.49 -17.84 -2.21
C ASN A 374 -16.11 -18.30 -2.68
N ASN A 375 -15.07 -18.12 -1.85
CA ASN A 375 -13.73 -18.58 -2.18
C ASN A 375 -13.60 -20.10 -2.17
N TYR A 376 -14.27 -20.80 -1.25
CA TYR A 376 -14.27 -22.26 -1.24
C TYR A 376 -14.92 -22.82 -2.51
N LYS A 377 -16.07 -22.26 -2.89
CA LYS A 377 -16.76 -22.62 -4.13
C LYS A 377 -15.89 -22.31 -5.36
N GLN A 378 -15.31 -21.12 -5.43
CA GLN A 378 -14.42 -20.74 -6.52
C GLN A 378 -13.24 -21.69 -6.67
N ALA A 379 -12.62 -22.10 -5.55
CA ALA A 379 -11.51 -23.05 -5.57
C ALA A 379 -11.95 -24.43 -6.08
N LEU A 380 -13.12 -24.92 -5.67
CA LEU A 380 -13.69 -26.17 -6.18
C LEU A 380 -13.97 -26.10 -7.68
N ASP A 381 -14.60 -25.02 -8.14
CA ASP A 381 -14.92 -24.79 -9.56
C ASP A 381 -13.63 -24.81 -10.41
N ILE A 382 -12.58 -24.11 -9.97
CA ILE A 382 -11.26 -24.11 -10.64
C ILE A 382 -10.67 -25.51 -10.73
N LEU A 383 -10.80 -26.33 -9.68
CA LEU A 383 -10.26 -27.69 -9.68
C LEU A 383 -11.03 -28.63 -10.60
N TYR A 384 -12.35 -28.45 -10.69
CA TYR A 384 -13.21 -29.23 -11.57
C TYR A 384 -12.95 -28.89 -13.05
N ASP A 385 -12.99 -27.60 -13.39
CA ASP A 385 -12.78 -27.11 -14.76
C ASP A 385 -11.35 -27.41 -15.22
N GLY A 386 -10.36 -27.11 -14.38
CA GLY A 386 -8.95 -27.30 -14.71
C GLY A 386 -8.56 -28.76 -14.93
N GLN A 387 -9.15 -29.72 -14.20
CA GLN A 387 -8.89 -31.15 -14.44
C GLN A 387 -9.40 -31.61 -15.81
N THR A 388 -10.52 -31.03 -16.27
CA THR A 388 -11.12 -31.35 -17.55
C THR A 388 -10.30 -30.77 -18.70
N GLU A 389 -9.78 -29.55 -18.52
CA GLU A 389 -9.04 -28.81 -19.55
C GLU A 389 -7.56 -29.24 -19.71
N LEU A 390 -6.84 -29.57 -18.62
CA LEU A 390 -5.40 -29.88 -18.66
C LEU A 390 -5.03 -31.29 -19.14
N GLY A 391 -6.02 -32.18 -19.36
CA GLY A 391 -5.88 -33.55 -19.86
C GLY A 391 -4.47 -34.17 -19.84
N VAL A 392 -4.18 -35.04 -18.86
CA VAL A 392 -2.99 -35.92 -18.72
C VAL A 392 -1.68 -35.34 -19.32
N THR A 393 -1.31 -34.12 -18.96
CA THR A 393 0.05 -33.62 -19.13
C THR A 393 0.84 -33.92 -17.84
N ASP A 394 2.10 -34.33 -17.95
CA ASP A 394 2.91 -34.61 -16.75
C ASP A 394 3.19 -33.31 -15.99
N LYS A 395 2.65 -33.21 -14.78
CA LYS A 395 2.65 -31.97 -13.96
C LYS A 395 4.06 -31.50 -13.62
N SER A 396 5.00 -32.44 -13.49
CA SER A 396 6.42 -32.14 -13.26
C SER A 396 7.06 -31.35 -14.40
N GLU A 397 6.59 -31.50 -15.64
CA GLU A 397 7.16 -30.77 -16.77
C GLU A 397 6.85 -29.28 -16.69
N LEU A 398 5.68 -28.88 -16.16
CA LEU A 398 5.26 -27.48 -16.07
C LEU A 398 6.08 -26.68 -15.03
N GLU A 399 6.53 -27.32 -13.96
CA GLU A 399 7.44 -26.70 -12.99
C GLU A 399 8.83 -26.48 -13.60
N VAL A 400 9.31 -27.45 -14.39
CA VAL A 400 10.56 -27.34 -15.15
C VAL A 400 10.47 -26.23 -16.21
N TRP A 401 9.29 -26.00 -16.78
CA TRP A 401 9.06 -24.91 -17.74
C TRP A 401 9.24 -23.53 -17.11
N LEU A 402 8.72 -23.32 -15.88
CA LEU A 402 8.90 -22.07 -15.14
C LEU A 402 10.39 -21.81 -14.82
N GLU A 403 11.12 -22.85 -14.42
CA GLU A 403 12.56 -22.72 -14.12
C GLU A 403 13.38 -22.46 -15.39
N ASN A 404 13.02 -23.07 -16.51
CA ASN A 404 13.63 -22.78 -17.80
C ASN A 404 13.39 -21.35 -18.26
N GLU A 405 12.19 -20.81 -18.04
CA GLU A 405 11.88 -19.40 -18.30
C GLU A 405 12.75 -18.48 -17.42
N ARG A 406 12.84 -18.78 -16.12
CA ARG A 406 13.69 -18.03 -15.16
C ARG A 406 15.16 -18.04 -15.57
N ALA A 407 15.71 -19.22 -15.85
CA ALA A 407 17.10 -19.37 -16.27
C ALA A 407 17.40 -18.66 -17.60
N TYR A 408 16.46 -18.70 -18.54
CA TYR A 408 16.54 -17.94 -19.78
C TYR A 408 16.65 -16.44 -19.47
N LEU A 409 15.71 -15.89 -18.70
CA LEU A 409 15.67 -14.45 -18.41
C LEU A 409 16.90 -13.98 -17.61
N LEU A 410 17.39 -14.76 -16.64
CA LEU A 410 18.61 -14.44 -15.88
C LEU A 410 19.86 -14.42 -16.77
N SER A 411 19.98 -15.36 -17.71
CA SER A 411 21.13 -15.40 -18.62
C SER A 411 21.22 -14.21 -19.59
N HIS A 412 20.16 -13.40 -19.68
CA HIS A 412 20.10 -12.20 -20.51
C HIS A 412 20.14 -10.89 -19.69
N ALA A 413 20.31 -10.96 -18.37
CA ALA A 413 20.31 -9.78 -17.51
C ALA A 413 21.61 -8.94 -17.60
N HIS A 414 22.73 -9.55 -18.01
CA HIS A 414 24.04 -8.89 -18.03
C HIS A 414 24.76 -9.10 -19.37
N GLU A 415 25.25 -8.03 -19.99
CA GLU A 415 26.18 -8.12 -21.12
C GLU A 415 27.56 -8.62 -20.63
N PRO A 416 28.29 -9.45 -21.40
CA PRO A 416 29.65 -9.85 -21.04
C PRO A 416 30.56 -8.63 -20.89
N GLU A 417 31.22 -8.50 -19.73
CA GLU A 417 32.07 -7.35 -19.37
C GLU A 417 33.11 -7.01 -20.45
N GLN A 418 33.66 -8.04 -21.10
CA GLN A 418 34.63 -7.89 -22.18
C GLN A 418 34.04 -7.24 -23.43
N GLU A 419 32.80 -7.57 -23.81
CA GLU A 419 32.10 -6.93 -24.94
C GLU A 419 31.76 -5.47 -24.60
N THR A 420 31.36 -5.19 -23.36
CA THR A 420 31.06 -3.83 -22.89
C THR A 420 32.30 -2.94 -22.93
N LEU A 421 33.45 -3.43 -22.48
CA LEU A 421 34.72 -2.70 -22.53
C LEU A 421 35.18 -2.45 -23.99
N GLN A 422 35.03 -3.43 -24.89
CA GLN A 422 35.34 -3.25 -26.31
C GLN A 422 34.45 -2.21 -27.00
N MET A 423 33.16 -2.18 -26.67
CA MET A 423 32.21 -1.18 -27.16
C MET A 423 32.53 0.23 -26.64
N GLU A 424 32.91 0.36 -25.36
CA GLU A 424 33.32 1.64 -24.78
C GLU A 424 34.61 2.16 -25.43
N TYR A 425 35.58 1.27 -25.62
CA TYR A 425 36.81 1.57 -26.35
C TYR A 425 36.51 2.04 -27.78
N TRP A 426 35.61 1.33 -28.48
CA TRP A 426 35.16 1.72 -29.82
C TRP A 426 34.53 3.11 -29.86
N GLN A 427 33.58 3.39 -28.96
CA GLN A 427 32.90 4.68 -28.92
C GLN A 427 33.87 5.83 -28.58
N LYS A 428 34.87 5.58 -27.73
CA LYS A 428 35.90 6.58 -27.37
C LYS A 428 36.85 6.86 -28.52
N LEU A 429 37.23 5.86 -29.31
CA LEU A 429 38.01 6.04 -30.54
C LEU A 429 37.26 6.86 -31.60
N VAL A 430 35.94 6.64 -31.76
CA VAL A 430 35.10 7.51 -32.61
C VAL A 430 35.11 8.94 -32.08
N ASN A 431 34.95 9.15 -30.78
CA ASN A 431 34.98 10.48 -30.18
C ASN A 431 36.36 11.16 -30.37
N LEU A 432 37.45 10.42 -30.19
CA LEU A 432 38.81 10.92 -30.43
C LEU A 432 38.98 11.41 -31.87
N SER A 433 38.46 10.67 -32.85
CA SER A 433 38.47 11.06 -34.26
C SER A 433 37.68 12.35 -34.51
N ALA A 434 36.52 12.51 -33.85
CA ALA A 434 35.68 13.70 -33.94
C ALA A 434 36.33 14.92 -33.26
N SER A 435 36.88 14.75 -32.06
CA SER A 435 37.59 15.80 -31.32
C SER A 435 38.88 16.22 -32.03
N LYS A 436 39.57 15.30 -32.71
CA LYS A 436 40.71 15.61 -33.58
C LYS A 436 40.27 16.48 -34.77
N LYS A 437 39.17 16.12 -35.43
CA LYS A 437 38.60 16.91 -36.54
C LYS A 437 38.15 18.29 -36.10
N GLU A 438 37.58 18.42 -34.90
CA GLU A 438 37.20 19.70 -34.30
C GLU A 438 38.43 20.56 -33.98
N LEU A 439 39.47 19.96 -33.39
CA LEU A 439 40.76 20.63 -33.12
C LEU A 439 41.41 21.13 -34.43
N ASP A 440 41.45 20.30 -35.47
CA ASP A 440 42.00 20.65 -36.78
C ASP A 440 41.16 21.75 -37.47
N GLY A 441 39.84 21.77 -37.24
CA GLY A 441 38.91 22.81 -37.70
C GLY A 441 39.10 24.17 -37.02
N THR A 442 39.78 24.23 -35.86
CA THR A 442 40.15 25.50 -35.18
C THR A 442 41.44 26.13 -35.72
N ALA A 443 41.72 25.94 -37.01
CA ALA A 443 42.92 26.44 -37.69
C ALA A 443 43.05 27.98 -37.55
N TRP A 444 44.23 28.40 -37.15
CA TRP A 444 44.59 29.79 -36.88
C TRP A 444 44.86 30.53 -38.19
N SER A 445 43.97 31.43 -38.62
CA SER A 445 44.23 32.30 -39.76
C SER A 445 45.10 33.49 -39.32
N LEU A 446 46.32 33.58 -39.85
CA LEU A 446 47.23 34.72 -39.64
C LEU A 446 46.76 35.88 -40.52
N THR A 447 46.02 36.83 -39.96
CA THR A 447 45.74 38.10 -40.64
C THR A 447 46.95 39.03 -40.48
N THR A 448 47.51 39.48 -41.61
CA THR A 448 48.62 40.44 -41.71
C THR A 448 48.25 41.76 -41.00
N PRO A 449 49.16 42.41 -40.24
CA PRO A 449 48.82 43.56 -39.43
C PRO A 449 48.78 44.83 -40.29
N GLY A 450 47.57 45.29 -40.61
CA GLY A 450 47.36 46.53 -41.39
C GLY A 450 46.11 47.34 -41.06
N SER A 451 45.26 46.89 -40.13
CA SER A 451 43.99 47.57 -39.83
C SER A 451 43.74 47.66 -38.32
N SER A 452 43.29 48.83 -37.87
CA SER A 452 42.97 49.15 -36.47
C SER A 452 41.99 48.15 -35.87
N PHE A 453 42.39 47.49 -34.78
CA PHE A 453 41.59 46.50 -34.06
C PHE A 453 40.49 47.18 -33.23
N GLY A 454 39.22 46.84 -33.51
CA GLY A 454 38.08 47.19 -32.64
C GLY A 454 37.92 46.21 -31.48
N GLN A 455 37.22 46.63 -30.42
CA GLN A 455 36.96 45.82 -29.21
C GLN A 455 36.18 44.52 -29.50
N ALA A 456 35.42 44.49 -30.61
CA ALA A 456 34.71 43.30 -31.09
C ALA A 456 35.65 42.20 -31.65
N ASP A 457 36.75 42.58 -32.33
CA ASP A 457 37.74 41.64 -32.89
C ASP A 457 38.57 40.97 -31.80
N ILE A 458 38.81 41.67 -30.69
CA ILE A 458 39.47 41.12 -29.49
C ILE A 458 38.56 40.05 -28.84
N SER A 459 37.24 40.27 -28.78
CA SER A 459 36.32 39.28 -28.21
C SER A 459 36.20 38.01 -29.07
N MET A 460 36.27 38.16 -30.40
CA MET A 460 36.18 37.04 -31.35
C MET A 460 37.45 36.17 -31.32
N THR A 461 38.62 36.81 -31.22
CA THR A 461 39.90 36.10 -31.07
C THR A 461 40.02 35.40 -29.71
N VAL A 462 39.50 35.98 -28.62
CA VAL A 462 39.43 35.32 -27.31
C VAL A 462 38.49 34.10 -27.34
N ARG A 463 37.31 34.21 -27.97
CA ARG A 463 36.38 33.08 -28.15
C ARG A 463 37.00 31.92 -28.93
N LEU A 464 37.70 32.20 -30.03
CA LEU A 464 38.40 31.20 -30.83
C LEU A 464 39.55 30.53 -30.06
N LYS A 465 40.32 31.29 -29.26
CA LYS A 465 41.35 30.74 -28.38
C LYS A 465 40.76 29.82 -27.31
N THR A 466 39.64 30.22 -26.70
CA THR A 466 38.95 29.41 -25.69
C THR A 466 38.33 28.14 -26.30
N ALA A 467 37.70 28.24 -27.47
CA ALA A 467 37.17 27.08 -28.20
C ALA A 467 38.27 26.08 -28.57
N ARG A 468 39.42 26.56 -29.08
CA ARG A 468 40.59 25.70 -29.35
C ARG A 468 41.16 25.06 -28.08
N ARG A 469 41.16 25.79 -26.95
CA ARG A 469 41.59 25.23 -25.65
C ARG A 469 40.66 24.11 -25.19
N HIS A 470 39.35 24.31 -25.27
CA HIS A 470 38.37 23.26 -24.96
C HIS A 470 38.49 22.05 -25.89
N ALA A 471 38.66 22.26 -27.19
CA ALA A 471 38.87 21.16 -28.14
C ALA A 471 40.15 20.36 -27.83
N LEU A 472 41.25 21.03 -27.47
CA LEU A 472 42.50 20.38 -27.07
C LEU A 472 42.36 19.61 -25.74
N GLU A 473 41.66 20.18 -24.76
CA GLU A 473 41.39 19.53 -23.47
C GLU A 473 40.50 18.30 -23.65
N ASN A 474 39.47 18.37 -24.50
CA ASN A 474 38.60 17.23 -24.83
C ASN A 474 39.40 16.12 -25.52
N TYR A 475 40.22 16.46 -26.53
CA TYR A 475 41.11 15.50 -27.19
C TYR A 475 42.05 14.80 -26.20
N LYS A 476 42.68 15.54 -25.28
CA LYS A 476 43.55 14.97 -24.24
C LYS A 476 42.80 14.08 -23.25
N LYS A 477 41.57 14.44 -22.88
CA LYS A 477 40.71 13.63 -21.99
C LYS A 477 40.33 12.31 -22.65
N ASP A 478 39.87 12.35 -23.89
CA ASP A 478 39.51 11.13 -24.62
C ASP A 478 40.73 10.22 -24.86
N LEU A 479 41.89 10.80 -25.16
CA LEU A 479 43.14 10.04 -25.32
C LEU A 479 43.59 9.37 -24.02
N LYS A 480 43.42 10.02 -22.86
CA LYS A 480 43.71 9.41 -21.56
C LYS A 480 42.79 8.23 -21.26
N ILE A 481 41.49 8.39 -21.50
CA ILE A 481 40.50 7.31 -21.30
C ILE A 481 40.80 6.13 -22.22
N ILE A 482 41.21 6.40 -23.45
CA ILE A 482 41.63 5.38 -24.42
C ILE A 482 42.83 4.57 -23.89
N HIS A 483 43.89 5.21 -23.40
CA HIS A 483 45.04 4.49 -22.84
C HIS A 483 44.65 3.62 -21.62
N ASP A 484 43.75 4.12 -20.76
CA ASP A 484 43.25 3.36 -19.62
C ASP A 484 42.45 2.12 -20.09
N LEU A 485 41.67 2.25 -21.17
CA LEU A 485 40.92 1.14 -21.78
C LEU A 485 41.84 0.15 -22.52
N GLU A 486 42.87 0.62 -23.20
CA GLU A 486 43.89 -0.21 -23.88
C GLU A 486 44.64 -1.10 -22.87
N MET A 487 44.99 -0.55 -21.70
CA MET A 487 45.58 -1.35 -20.61
C MET A 487 44.62 -2.42 -20.07
N LYS A 488 43.33 -2.08 -19.90
CA LYS A 488 42.32 -3.02 -19.41
C LYS A 488 42.00 -4.14 -20.40
N LEU A 489 42.02 -3.83 -21.70
CA LEU A 489 41.73 -4.77 -22.79
C LEU A 489 42.97 -5.52 -23.29
N GLY A 490 44.18 -5.16 -22.85
CA GLY A 490 45.44 -5.76 -23.31
C GLY A 490 45.75 -5.46 -24.79
N VAL A 491 45.41 -4.26 -25.27
CA VAL A 491 45.57 -3.85 -26.67
C VAL A 491 46.92 -3.16 -26.86
N ASP A 492 47.84 -3.80 -27.60
CA ASP A 492 49.19 -3.28 -27.85
C ASP A 492 49.24 -2.20 -28.95
N LYS A 493 48.25 -2.20 -29.86
CA LYS A 493 48.18 -1.28 -31.00
C LYS A 493 46.79 -0.66 -31.12
N HIS A 494 46.75 0.66 -31.21
CA HIS A 494 45.54 1.44 -31.39
C HIS A 494 44.71 0.98 -32.59
N TRP A 495 43.43 0.65 -32.36
CA TRP A 495 42.51 0.20 -33.41
C TRP A 495 42.26 1.30 -34.45
N GLN A 496 42.32 0.92 -35.73
CA GLN A 496 42.00 1.75 -36.87
C GLN A 496 40.70 1.26 -37.55
N PRO A 497 40.02 2.13 -38.34
CA PRO A 497 38.84 1.75 -39.11
C PRO A 497 38.96 0.47 -39.96
N GLU A 498 40.17 0.15 -40.39
CA GLU A 498 40.51 -0.99 -41.24
C GLU A 498 40.78 -2.28 -40.45
N ASP A 499 40.95 -2.21 -39.13
CA ASP A 499 41.24 -3.38 -38.29
C ASP A 499 39.98 -4.24 -38.07
N ILE A 500 40.16 -5.56 -37.97
CA ILE A 500 39.05 -6.52 -37.81
C ILE A 500 38.36 -6.32 -36.45
N GLU A 501 39.15 -6.05 -35.42
CA GLU A 501 38.70 -5.79 -34.06
C GLU A 501 37.84 -4.52 -33.98
N TRP A 502 38.20 -3.48 -34.76
CA TRP A 502 37.41 -2.27 -34.88
C TRP A 502 36.05 -2.51 -35.54
N GLN A 503 36.05 -3.27 -36.63
CA GLN A 503 34.82 -3.61 -37.36
C GLN A 503 33.90 -4.50 -36.52
N ASN A 504 34.47 -5.46 -35.79
CA ASN A 504 33.74 -6.31 -34.86
C ASN A 504 33.13 -5.51 -33.70
N ALA A 505 33.90 -4.62 -33.07
CA ALA A 505 33.38 -3.76 -32.00
C ALA A 505 32.34 -2.76 -32.53
N GLY A 506 32.51 -2.24 -33.74
CA GLY A 506 31.51 -1.40 -34.42
C GLY A 506 30.22 -2.16 -34.71
N TRP A 507 30.33 -3.43 -35.11
CA TRP A 507 29.19 -4.33 -35.25
C TRP A 507 28.52 -4.59 -33.89
N LEU A 508 29.27 -4.84 -32.81
CA LEU A 508 28.73 -4.99 -31.46
C LEU A 508 27.96 -3.74 -30.99
N VAL A 509 28.50 -2.54 -31.22
CA VAL A 509 27.81 -1.27 -30.88
C VAL A 509 26.52 -1.09 -31.70
N ALA A 510 26.53 -1.41 -32.99
CA ALA A 510 25.35 -1.36 -33.85
C ALA A 510 24.30 -2.40 -33.41
N ASN A 511 24.74 -3.62 -33.12
CA ASN A 511 23.91 -4.71 -32.63
C ASN A 511 23.31 -4.39 -31.25
N ARG A 512 24.07 -3.76 -30.33
CA ARG A 512 23.56 -3.29 -29.04
C ARG A 512 22.49 -2.22 -29.20
N LYS A 513 22.68 -1.26 -30.11
CA LYS A 513 21.66 -0.23 -30.41
C LYS A 513 20.39 -0.85 -30.97
N TYR A 514 20.53 -1.89 -31.79
CA TYR A 514 19.40 -2.69 -32.30
C TYR A 514 18.72 -3.48 -31.17
N GLN A 515 19.48 -4.21 -30.35
CA GLN A 515 18.97 -4.97 -29.19
C GLN A 515 18.24 -4.06 -28.20
N LEU A 516 18.80 -2.92 -27.82
CA LEU A 516 18.12 -1.95 -26.94
C LEU A 516 16.82 -1.39 -27.56
N ALA A 517 16.80 -1.18 -28.88
CA ALA A 517 15.59 -0.73 -29.58
C ALA A 517 14.53 -1.85 -29.65
N LEU A 518 14.98 -3.09 -29.82
CA LEU A 518 14.18 -4.31 -29.77
C LEU A 518 13.60 -4.52 -28.37
N ASP A 519 14.40 -4.51 -27.31
CA ASP A 519 13.97 -4.69 -25.91
C ASP A 519 12.96 -3.61 -25.49
N THR A 520 13.20 -2.36 -25.93
CA THR A 520 12.26 -1.25 -25.67
C THR A 520 10.92 -1.48 -26.37
N LEU A 521 10.94 -1.95 -27.62
CA LEU A 521 9.74 -2.24 -28.39
C LEU A 521 8.99 -3.44 -27.80
N GLU A 522 9.71 -4.51 -27.46
CA GLU A 522 9.20 -5.70 -26.78
C GLU A 522 8.51 -5.32 -25.47
N GLY A 523 9.19 -4.60 -24.58
CA GLY A 523 8.63 -4.20 -23.29
C GLY A 523 7.32 -3.40 -23.42
N LEU A 524 7.20 -2.54 -24.42
CA LEU A 524 5.98 -1.78 -24.68
C LEU A 524 4.84 -2.64 -25.24
N ILE A 525 5.15 -3.64 -26.06
CA ILE A 525 4.16 -4.55 -26.65
C ILE A 525 3.68 -5.57 -25.61
N VAL A 526 4.60 -6.13 -24.84
CA VAL A 526 4.31 -6.97 -23.67
C VAL A 526 3.36 -6.22 -22.73
N ALA A 527 3.68 -4.97 -22.38
CA ALA A 527 2.81 -4.13 -21.55
C ALA A 527 1.41 -3.94 -22.17
N ARG A 528 1.33 -3.75 -23.49
CA ARG A 528 0.04 -3.61 -24.20
C ARG A 528 -0.78 -4.90 -24.20
N ILE A 529 -0.17 -6.07 -24.45
CA ILE A 529 -0.85 -7.37 -24.39
C ILE A 529 -1.44 -7.58 -23.00
N PHE A 530 -0.69 -7.25 -21.96
CA PHE A 530 -1.17 -7.34 -20.58
C PHE A 530 -2.31 -6.37 -20.29
N GLU A 531 -2.25 -5.11 -20.75
CA GLU A 531 -3.37 -4.17 -20.62
C GLU A 531 -4.64 -4.62 -21.37
N LEU A 532 -4.48 -5.23 -22.55
CA LEU A 532 -5.59 -5.84 -23.29
C LEU A 532 -6.19 -7.05 -22.54
N SER A 533 -5.35 -7.87 -21.89
CA SER A 533 -5.82 -8.99 -21.07
C SER A 533 -6.66 -8.54 -19.86
N LYS A 534 -6.37 -7.37 -19.30
CA LYS A 534 -7.18 -6.75 -18.24
C LYS A 534 -8.55 -6.32 -18.75
N MET A 535 -8.65 -5.87 -20.00
CA MET A 535 -9.92 -5.44 -20.62
C MET A 535 -10.91 -6.60 -20.80
N ASN A 536 -10.40 -7.82 -20.99
CA ASN A 536 -11.20 -9.03 -21.20
C ASN A 536 -11.57 -9.79 -19.92
N ARG A 537 -11.18 -9.33 -18.72
CA ARG A 537 -11.62 -9.93 -17.46
C ARG A 537 -13.05 -9.48 -17.11
N ALA A 538 -13.92 -10.46 -16.82
CA ALA A 538 -15.25 -10.20 -16.28
C ALA A 538 -15.16 -9.45 -14.93
N GLY A 539 -16.02 -8.45 -14.72
CA GLY A 539 -16.05 -7.63 -13.49
C GLY A 539 -15.39 -6.23 -13.60
N THR A 540 -14.81 -5.88 -14.75
CA THR A 540 -14.12 -4.58 -14.93
C THR A 540 -15.13 -3.43 -15.08
N GLY A 541 -15.35 -2.64 -14.03
CA GLY A 541 -16.32 -1.53 -14.02
C GLY A 541 -16.04 -0.43 -15.07
N TYR A 542 -17.09 0.30 -15.48
CA TYR A 542 -17.06 1.27 -16.60
C TYR A 542 -15.95 2.35 -16.50
N LYS A 543 -15.66 2.86 -15.29
CA LYS A 543 -14.57 3.83 -15.08
C LYS A 543 -13.20 3.22 -15.36
N MET A 544 -12.99 1.97 -14.96
CA MET A 544 -11.74 1.24 -15.19
C MET A 544 -11.53 0.97 -16.68
N GLN A 545 -12.58 0.57 -17.40
CA GLN A 545 -12.53 0.42 -18.88
C GLN A 545 -12.10 1.73 -19.57
N LYS A 546 -12.55 2.90 -19.08
CA LYS A 546 -12.14 4.21 -19.61
C LYS A 546 -10.69 4.55 -19.32
N HIS A 547 -10.16 4.18 -18.15
CA HIS A 547 -8.75 4.34 -17.81
C HIS A 547 -7.85 3.41 -18.64
N ILE A 548 -8.23 2.13 -18.79
CA ILE A 548 -7.54 1.16 -19.66
C ILE A 548 -7.54 1.67 -21.11
N SER A 549 -8.67 2.17 -21.61
CA SER A 549 -8.75 2.71 -22.97
C SER A 549 -7.81 3.92 -23.19
N LYS A 550 -7.71 4.83 -22.21
CA LYS A 550 -6.75 5.94 -22.25
C LYS A 550 -5.30 5.47 -22.17
N ALA A 551 -5.00 4.49 -21.32
CA ALA A 551 -3.67 3.90 -21.20
C ALA A 551 -3.24 3.24 -22.52
N LEU A 552 -4.14 2.50 -23.16
CA LEU A 552 -3.93 1.89 -24.48
C LEU A 552 -3.67 2.94 -25.57
N GLN A 553 -4.34 4.10 -25.53
CA GLN A 553 -4.08 5.21 -26.47
C GLN A 553 -2.67 5.80 -26.28
N VAL A 554 -2.25 6.05 -25.04
CA VAL A 554 -0.91 6.58 -24.73
C VAL A 554 0.17 5.57 -25.10
N GLN A 555 -0.02 4.29 -24.75
CA GLN A 555 0.89 3.21 -25.13
C GLN A 555 1.00 3.06 -26.64
N SER A 556 -0.10 3.21 -27.38
CA SER A 556 -0.07 3.09 -28.84
C SER A 556 0.85 4.14 -29.48
N ALA A 557 0.91 5.36 -28.95
CA ALA A 557 1.85 6.39 -29.41
C ALA A 557 3.31 6.01 -29.08
N ALA A 558 3.57 5.51 -27.88
CA ALA A 558 4.90 5.07 -27.46
C ALA A 558 5.42 3.90 -28.32
N ILE A 559 4.56 2.90 -28.61
CA ILE A 559 4.90 1.76 -29.47
C ILE A 559 5.24 2.24 -30.87
N ARG A 560 4.52 3.22 -31.45
CA ARG A 560 4.87 3.78 -32.76
C ARG A 560 6.28 4.40 -32.76
N THR A 561 6.64 5.14 -31.71
CA THR A 561 7.97 5.72 -31.60
C THR A 561 9.05 4.66 -31.44
N ALA A 562 8.81 3.64 -30.62
CA ALA A 562 9.74 2.51 -30.46
C ALA A 562 9.89 1.69 -31.75
N LEU A 563 8.79 1.43 -32.46
CA LEU A 563 8.77 0.74 -33.75
C LEU A 563 9.59 1.48 -34.81
N ASN A 564 9.46 2.81 -34.87
CA ASN A 564 10.26 3.64 -35.76
C ASN A 564 11.75 3.55 -35.41
N ARG A 565 12.10 3.53 -34.12
CA ARG A 565 13.48 3.39 -33.65
C ARG A 565 14.05 2.02 -34.01
N TYR A 566 13.29 0.95 -33.78
CA TYR A 566 13.63 -0.41 -34.19
C TYR A 566 13.88 -0.50 -35.70
N ASN A 567 12.94 -0.03 -36.53
CA ASN A 567 13.07 -0.06 -37.99
C ASN A 567 14.24 0.79 -38.51
N LEU A 568 14.67 1.82 -37.77
CA LEU A 568 15.84 2.61 -38.10
C LEU A 568 17.14 1.87 -37.77
N THR A 569 17.23 1.23 -36.59
CA THR A 569 18.41 0.45 -36.19
C THR A 569 18.54 -0.85 -36.98
N ALA A 570 17.42 -1.50 -37.32
CA ALA A 570 17.38 -2.73 -38.13
C ALA A 570 17.95 -2.51 -39.55
N ARG A 571 17.66 -1.35 -40.16
CA ARG A 571 18.19 -0.97 -41.48
C ARG A 571 19.67 -0.57 -41.45
N ALA A 572 20.21 -0.23 -40.29
CA ALA A 572 21.59 0.21 -40.13
C ALA A 572 22.58 -0.97 -39.93
N LEU A 573 22.08 -2.19 -39.73
CA LEU A 573 22.90 -3.39 -39.60
C LEU A 573 23.36 -3.92 -40.98
N SER A 574 24.56 -4.50 -41.02
CA SER A 574 25.19 -5.03 -42.25
C SER A 574 24.39 -6.17 -42.90
N SER A 575 23.59 -6.89 -42.10
CA SER A 575 22.51 -7.77 -42.57
C SER A 575 21.18 -7.08 -42.24
N PRO A 576 20.43 -6.57 -43.23
CA PRO A 576 19.21 -5.84 -42.96
C PRO A 576 18.13 -6.80 -42.43
N HIS A 577 17.74 -6.62 -41.17
CA HIS A 577 16.60 -7.34 -40.59
C HIS A 577 15.27 -6.82 -41.17
N PRO A 578 14.21 -7.66 -41.23
CA PRO A 578 12.91 -7.26 -41.76
C PRO A 578 12.33 -6.06 -41.00
N ALA A 579 11.84 -5.06 -41.74
CA ALA A 579 11.11 -3.95 -41.14
C ALA A 579 9.70 -4.40 -40.75
N LEU A 580 9.30 -4.09 -39.52
CA LEU A 580 8.00 -4.45 -38.99
C LEU A 580 6.97 -3.36 -39.28
N LYS A 581 5.76 -3.78 -39.63
CA LYS A 581 4.64 -2.85 -39.78
C LYS A 581 3.88 -2.70 -38.47
N TRP A 582 3.10 -1.63 -38.40
CA TRP A 582 2.25 -1.37 -37.24
C TRP A 582 1.17 -2.44 -37.11
N GLU A 583 0.62 -2.93 -38.22
CA GLU A 583 -0.40 -3.98 -38.24
C GLU A 583 0.14 -5.26 -37.59
N ASP A 584 1.32 -5.71 -38.02
CA ASP A 584 2.02 -6.88 -37.47
C ASP A 584 2.20 -6.75 -35.95
N VAL A 585 2.63 -5.58 -35.47
CA VAL A 585 2.88 -5.28 -34.05
C VAL A 585 1.61 -5.28 -33.19
N VAL A 586 0.47 -4.90 -33.77
CA VAL A 586 -0.82 -4.78 -33.08
C VAL A 586 -1.59 -6.10 -33.09
N GLU A 587 -1.40 -6.92 -34.13
CA GLU A 587 -2.04 -8.23 -34.28
C GLU A 587 -1.41 -9.30 -33.38
N TYR A 588 -0.21 -9.07 -32.83
CA TYR A 588 0.38 -9.98 -31.85
C TYR A 588 -0.46 -10.06 -30.57
N ALA A 589 -1.23 -11.14 -30.45
CA ALA A 589 -1.99 -11.48 -29.26
C ALA A 589 -1.11 -12.13 -28.17
N PHE A 590 0.03 -12.74 -28.56
CA PHE A 590 0.85 -13.58 -27.68
C PHE A 590 2.36 -13.36 -27.91
N LEU A 591 3.15 -13.45 -26.83
CA LEU A 591 4.62 -13.40 -26.86
C LEU A 591 5.26 -14.40 -27.83
N ALA A 592 4.70 -15.60 -27.99
CA ALA A 592 5.24 -16.62 -28.90
C ALA A 592 5.11 -16.26 -30.38
N ASP A 593 4.10 -15.46 -30.70
CA ASP A 593 3.82 -15.05 -32.08
C ASP A 593 4.79 -13.94 -32.50
N PHE A 594 5.47 -13.32 -31.53
CA PHE A 594 6.41 -12.23 -31.75
C PHE A 594 7.63 -12.73 -32.55
N GLU A 595 7.56 -12.60 -33.88
CA GLU A 595 8.63 -13.05 -34.78
C GLU A 595 9.99 -12.41 -34.48
N LEU A 596 10.03 -11.26 -33.78
CA LEU A 596 11.30 -10.64 -33.35
C LEU A 596 12.08 -11.49 -32.34
N LEU A 597 11.44 -12.39 -31.58
CA LEU A 597 12.15 -13.27 -30.65
C LEU A 597 12.97 -14.35 -31.37
N ARG A 598 12.76 -14.54 -32.68
CA ARG A 598 13.63 -15.40 -33.51
C ARG A 598 15.02 -14.79 -33.74
N ASP A 599 15.13 -13.46 -33.66
CA ASP A 599 16.37 -12.70 -33.83
C ASP A 599 17.03 -12.35 -32.48
N ALA A 600 16.45 -12.77 -31.35
CA ALA A 600 17.09 -12.71 -30.03
C ALA A 600 18.26 -13.70 -29.96
N ARG A 601 19.21 -13.49 -29.02
CA ARG A 601 20.45 -14.29 -28.89
C ARG A 601 20.20 -15.82 -28.82
N LYS A 602 19.00 -16.26 -28.42
CA LYS A 602 18.50 -17.64 -28.50
C LYS A 602 17.03 -17.65 -28.91
N ASP A 603 16.70 -18.34 -30.00
CA ASP A 603 15.30 -18.54 -30.44
C ASP A 603 14.52 -19.38 -29.39
N ILE A 604 13.50 -18.75 -28.79
CA ILE A 604 12.60 -19.40 -27.83
C ILE A 604 11.28 -19.84 -28.45
N SER A 605 11.03 -19.59 -29.74
CA SER A 605 9.76 -19.93 -30.41
C SER A 605 9.46 -21.44 -30.41
N GLN A 606 10.51 -22.27 -30.31
CA GLN A 606 10.42 -23.73 -30.21
C GLN A 606 10.26 -24.25 -28.77
N ARG A 607 10.33 -23.36 -27.76
CA ARG A 607 10.18 -23.75 -26.35
C ARG A 607 8.69 -23.81 -26.02
N LEU A 608 8.23 -24.97 -25.55
CA LEU A 608 6.82 -25.18 -25.18
C LEU A 608 6.31 -24.14 -24.18
N TRP A 609 7.12 -23.74 -23.20
CA TRP A 609 6.78 -22.72 -22.21
C TRP A 609 6.57 -21.31 -22.79
N ALA A 610 7.12 -21.01 -23.97
CA ALA A 610 6.91 -19.73 -24.64
C ALA A 610 5.60 -19.71 -25.45
N THR A 611 5.13 -20.87 -25.92
CA THR A 611 3.92 -21.01 -26.76
C THR A 611 2.64 -20.56 -26.06
N PRO A 612 1.58 -20.13 -26.79
CA PRO A 612 0.32 -19.70 -26.17
C PRO A 612 -0.37 -20.83 -25.40
N SER A 613 -0.40 -22.04 -25.96
CA SER A 613 -0.94 -23.23 -25.31
C SER A 613 -0.14 -23.62 -24.08
N GLY A 614 1.19 -23.56 -24.14
CA GLY A 614 2.05 -23.85 -23.00
C GLY A 614 1.90 -22.84 -21.86
N ARG A 615 1.78 -21.54 -22.17
CA ARG A 615 1.51 -20.51 -21.14
C ARG A 615 0.14 -20.65 -20.52
N HIS A 616 -0.88 -20.94 -21.32
CA HIS A 616 -2.21 -21.23 -20.80
C HIS A 616 -2.22 -22.47 -19.90
N ALA A 617 -1.52 -23.55 -20.29
CA ALA A 617 -1.37 -24.75 -19.47
C ALA A 617 -0.63 -24.46 -18.15
N MET A 618 0.44 -23.65 -18.17
CA MET A 618 1.15 -23.22 -16.96
C MET A 618 0.24 -22.40 -16.05
N ASP A 619 -0.44 -21.38 -16.58
CA ASP A 619 -1.34 -20.52 -15.79
C ASP A 619 -2.46 -21.34 -15.15
N LEU A 620 -3.07 -22.26 -15.91
CA LEU A 620 -4.10 -23.15 -15.40
C LEU A 620 -3.56 -24.11 -14.33
N TYR A 621 -2.37 -24.69 -14.54
CA TYR A 621 -1.72 -25.57 -13.56
C TYR A 621 -1.44 -24.87 -12.24
N PHE A 622 -0.78 -23.71 -12.27
CA PHE A 622 -0.48 -22.93 -11.06
C PHE A 622 -1.77 -22.45 -10.39
N LYS A 623 -2.78 -22.02 -11.16
CA LYS A 623 -4.09 -21.67 -10.61
C LYS A 623 -4.76 -22.84 -9.90
N MET A 624 -4.65 -24.06 -10.41
CA MET A 624 -5.12 -25.26 -9.72
C MET A 624 -4.31 -25.58 -8.46
N CYS A 625 -2.99 -25.41 -8.49
CA CYS A 625 -2.15 -25.58 -7.29
C CYS A 625 -2.58 -24.60 -6.19
N HIS A 626 -2.79 -23.34 -6.54
CA HIS A 626 -3.29 -22.31 -5.65
C HIS A 626 -4.72 -22.56 -5.16
N ALA A 627 -5.61 -23.09 -6.00
CA ALA A 627 -6.93 -23.51 -5.53
C ALA A 627 -6.86 -24.62 -4.47
N ARG A 628 -5.89 -25.56 -4.56
CA ARG A 628 -5.66 -26.56 -3.50
C ARG A 628 -5.09 -25.93 -2.23
N GLU A 629 -4.21 -24.95 -2.35
CA GLU A 629 -3.70 -24.17 -1.22
C GLU A 629 -4.83 -23.38 -0.54
N GLU A 630 -5.70 -22.74 -1.33
CA GLU A 630 -6.85 -21.98 -0.85
C GLU A 630 -7.80 -22.86 -0.04
N ILE A 631 -8.14 -24.06 -0.54
CA ILE A 631 -8.96 -25.01 0.22
C ILE A 631 -8.30 -25.38 1.55
N LYS A 632 -6.97 -25.56 1.59
CA LYS A 632 -6.26 -25.83 2.86
C LYS A 632 -6.35 -24.65 3.82
N CYS A 633 -6.18 -23.42 3.33
CA CYS A 633 -6.29 -22.19 4.11
C CYS A 633 -7.71 -22.00 4.65
N LEU A 634 -8.71 -22.06 3.77
CA LEU A 634 -10.12 -21.90 4.13
C LEU A 634 -10.58 -22.96 5.13
N ASN A 635 -10.11 -24.20 5.02
CA ASN A 635 -10.41 -25.24 6.00
C ASN A 635 -9.95 -24.89 7.43
N VAL A 636 -8.84 -24.17 7.55
CA VAL A 636 -8.33 -23.66 8.84
C VAL A 636 -9.21 -22.50 9.30
N GLU A 637 -9.37 -21.48 8.44
CA GLU A 637 -10.16 -20.29 8.73
C GLU A 637 -11.63 -20.58 9.08
N ILE A 638 -12.28 -21.53 8.39
CA ILE A 638 -13.65 -21.97 8.66
C ILE A 638 -13.75 -22.57 10.06
N ARG A 639 -12.75 -23.36 10.46
CA ARG A 639 -12.72 -23.98 11.80
C ARG A 639 -12.43 -22.94 12.88
N HIS A 640 -11.57 -21.96 12.61
CA HIS A 640 -11.35 -20.82 13.50
C HIS A 640 -12.67 -20.09 13.77
N VAL A 641 -13.38 -19.69 12.71
CA VAL A 641 -14.65 -18.96 12.83
C VAL A 641 -15.71 -19.80 13.53
N ALA A 642 -15.85 -21.08 13.19
CA ALA A 642 -16.83 -21.96 13.83
C ALA A 642 -16.56 -22.12 15.35
N THR A 643 -15.30 -22.19 15.75
CA THR A 643 -14.89 -22.30 17.15
C THR A 643 -15.08 -20.98 17.88
N TYR A 644 -14.59 -19.88 17.32
CA TYR A 644 -14.77 -18.52 17.83
C TYR A 644 -16.23 -18.17 18.12
N LEU A 645 -17.15 -18.48 17.20
CA LEU A 645 -18.58 -18.16 17.36
C LEU A 645 -19.21 -18.86 18.57
N GLN A 646 -18.73 -20.06 18.91
CA GLN A 646 -19.20 -20.79 20.09
C GLN A 646 -18.56 -20.22 21.36
N ASP A 647 -17.24 -20.10 21.35
CA ASP A 647 -16.44 -19.70 22.51
C ASP A 647 -16.79 -18.27 22.93
N GLU A 648 -16.78 -17.31 22.00
CA GLU A 648 -17.08 -15.90 22.27
C GLU A 648 -18.48 -15.71 22.83
N ARG A 649 -19.45 -16.47 22.30
CA ARG A 649 -20.82 -16.42 22.81
C ARG A 649 -20.88 -16.91 24.25
N HIS A 650 -20.26 -18.05 24.53
CA HIS A 650 -20.30 -18.65 25.86
C HIS A 650 -19.60 -17.74 26.89
N TYR A 651 -18.41 -17.24 26.54
CA TYR A 651 -17.64 -16.32 27.37
C TYR A 651 -18.45 -15.08 27.77
N LEU A 652 -19.05 -14.39 26.80
CA LEU A 652 -19.84 -13.19 27.07
C LEU A 652 -21.12 -13.50 27.87
N GLU A 653 -21.74 -14.68 27.67
CA GLU A 653 -22.87 -15.13 28.49
C GLU A 653 -22.47 -15.35 29.96
N GLU A 654 -21.31 -15.95 30.20
CA GLU A 654 -20.81 -16.17 31.57
C GLU A 654 -20.39 -14.85 32.24
N CYS A 655 -19.69 -13.95 31.53
CA CYS A 655 -19.38 -12.61 32.03
C CYS A 655 -20.65 -11.84 32.42
N GLU A 656 -21.69 -11.88 31.58
CA GLU A 656 -22.98 -11.24 31.87
C GLU A 656 -23.60 -11.80 33.17
N ILE A 657 -23.59 -13.13 33.34
CA ILE A 657 -24.17 -13.78 34.54
C ILE A 657 -23.41 -13.39 35.80
N LEU A 658 -22.08 -13.38 35.77
CA LEU A 658 -21.24 -13.03 36.91
C LEU A 658 -21.46 -11.57 37.33
N LEU A 659 -21.41 -10.66 36.36
CA LEU A 659 -21.59 -9.22 36.61
C LEU A 659 -23.01 -8.86 37.01
N HIS A 660 -24.03 -9.66 36.65
CA HIS A 660 -25.43 -9.33 36.92
C HIS A 660 -25.72 -9.09 38.42
N THR A 661 -25.01 -9.80 39.30
CA THR A 661 -25.21 -9.70 40.75
C THR A 661 -24.43 -8.55 41.40
N LEU A 662 -23.25 -8.24 40.89
CA LEU A 662 -22.32 -7.25 41.46
C LEU A 662 -22.50 -5.87 40.81
N HIS A 663 -22.53 -5.80 39.47
CA HIS A 663 -22.62 -4.55 38.70
C HIS A 663 -23.69 -4.68 37.60
N PRO A 664 -25.00 -4.52 37.93
CA PRO A 664 -26.09 -4.74 36.97
C PRO A 664 -26.04 -3.80 35.75
N GLY A 665 -25.51 -2.58 35.93
CA GLY A 665 -25.30 -1.63 34.83
C GLY A 665 -24.24 -2.12 33.83
N LEU A 666 -23.14 -2.68 34.34
CA LEU A 666 -22.06 -3.22 33.53
C LEU A 666 -22.46 -4.52 32.84
N ALA A 667 -23.19 -5.38 33.55
CA ALA A 667 -23.81 -6.58 32.97
C ALA A 667 -24.73 -6.25 31.78
N HIS A 668 -25.49 -5.15 31.87
CA HIS A 668 -26.30 -4.68 30.75
C HIS A 668 -25.44 -4.23 29.55
N GLN A 669 -24.31 -3.57 29.78
CA GLN A 669 -23.39 -3.19 28.69
C GLN A 669 -22.71 -4.42 28.05
N VAL A 670 -22.34 -5.43 28.83
CA VAL A 670 -21.87 -6.72 28.30
C VAL A 670 -22.95 -7.42 27.50
N GLN A 671 -24.21 -7.36 27.94
CA GLN A 671 -25.36 -7.88 27.18
C GLN A 671 -25.52 -7.15 25.84
N ILE A 672 -25.34 -5.82 25.80
CA ILE A 672 -25.36 -5.05 24.55
C ILE A 672 -24.23 -5.53 23.62
N LEU A 673 -23.00 -5.67 24.11
CA LEU A 673 -21.86 -6.19 23.35
C LEU A 673 -22.16 -7.59 22.78
N ARG A 674 -22.67 -8.50 23.62
CA ARG A 674 -23.08 -9.85 23.21
C ARG A 674 -24.14 -9.81 22.12
N ASN A 675 -25.14 -8.94 22.24
CA ASN A 675 -26.19 -8.80 21.23
C ASN A 675 -25.67 -8.23 19.91
N MET A 676 -24.65 -7.35 19.94
CA MET A 676 -23.99 -6.85 18.73
C MET A 676 -23.25 -7.98 18.01
N HIS A 677 -22.41 -8.74 18.72
CA HIS A 677 -21.68 -9.89 18.16
C HIS A 677 -22.62 -11.02 17.70
N GLY A 678 -23.68 -11.27 18.46
CA GLY A 678 -24.67 -12.33 18.19
C GLY A 678 -25.64 -12.02 17.06
N ARG A 679 -25.76 -10.75 16.62
CA ARG A 679 -26.73 -10.31 15.59
C ARG A 679 -26.63 -11.10 14.28
N PHE A 680 -25.43 -11.55 13.92
CA PHE A 680 -25.17 -12.26 12.67
C PHE A 680 -24.95 -13.77 12.86
N LEU A 681 -25.13 -14.29 14.08
CA LEU A 681 -24.82 -15.70 14.39
C LEU A 681 -25.62 -16.66 13.51
N ASP A 682 -26.93 -16.46 13.36
CA ASP A 682 -27.77 -17.32 12.51
C ASP A 682 -27.30 -17.33 11.05
N TYR A 683 -26.89 -16.15 10.54
CA TYR A 683 -26.35 -16.02 9.19
C TYR A 683 -25.02 -16.78 9.04
N HIS A 684 -24.11 -16.62 10.01
CA HIS A 684 -22.84 -17.33 10.02
C HIS A 684 -23.05 -18.84 10.09
N CYS A 685 -23.89 -19.34 11.00
CA CYS A 685 -24.21 -20.76 11.12
C CYS A 685 -24.80 -21.31 9.82
N GLN A 686 -25.72 -20.58 9.18
CA GLN A 686 -26.29 -21.00 7.91
C GLN A 686 -25.25 -21.04 6.79
N ARG A 687 -24.39 -20.01 6.66
CA ARG A 687 -23.32 -20.00 5.65
C ARG A 687 -22.30 -21.13 5.88
N LEU A 688 -21.94 -21.42 7.13
CA LEU A 688 -21.06 -22.55 7.47
C LEU A 688 -21.68 -23.88 7.07
N GLN A 689 -22.97 -24.09 7.31
CA GLN A 689 -23.70 -25.28 6.85
C GLN A 689 -23.73 -25.39 5.32
N ASP A 690 -23.94 -24.27 4.60
CA ASP A 690 -23.86 -24.25 3.15
C ASP A 690 -22.47 -24.65 2.64
N ILE A 691 -21.39 -24.22 3.32
CA ILE A 691 -20.02 -24.65 2.98
C ILE A 691 -19.86 -26.16 3.17
N ALA A 692 -20.34 -26.72 4.29
CA ALA A 692 -20.28 -28.16 4.52
C ALA A 692 -21.12 -28.98 3.52
N GLY A 693 -22.16 -28.36 2.94
CA GLY A 693 -22.95 -28.94 1.86
C GLY A 693 -22.29 -28.94 0.49
N LEU A 694 -21.15 -28.25 0.29
CA LEU A 694 -20.47 -28.19 -1.01
C LEU A 694 -19.86 -29.55 -1.39
N PRO A 695 -20.06 -30.02 -2.64
CA PRO A 695 -19.42 -31.24 -3.13
C PRO A 695 -17.90 -31.02 -3.23
N GLY A 696 -17.13 -31.64 -2.34
CA GLY A 696 -15.68 -31.44 -2.23
C GLY A 696 -15.26 -30.70 -0.95
N PHE A 697 -16.20 -30.38 -0.05
CA PHE A 697 -15.84 -30.04 1.32
C PHE A 697 -15.09 -31.22 1.97
N SER A 698 -13.94 -30.93 2.58
CA SER A 698 -12.94 -31.95 2.94
C SER A 698 -12.68 -32.08 4.43
N ARG A 699 -13.30 -31.22 5.26
CA ARG A 699 -13.04 -31.12 6.71
C ARG A 699 -14.34 -31.16 7.50
N THR A 700 -14.25 -30.83 8.78
CA THR A 700 -15.35 -30.85 9.73
C THR A 700 -15.71 -29.42 10.12
N LEU A 701 -17.00 -29.19 10.42
CA LEU A 701 -17.46 -27.99 11.11
C LEU A 701 -17.43 -28.14 12.63
N LEU A 702 -17.02 -29.30 13.15
CA LEU A 702 -16.88 -29.49 14.60
C LEU A 702 -15.85 -28.49 15.13
N PRO A 703 -16.22 -27.65 16.11
CA PRO A 703 -15.31 -26.74 16.78
C PRO A 703 -14.04 -27.44 17.28
N GLY A 704 -12.91 -26.75 17.22
CA GLY A 704 -11.66 -27.18 17.81
C GLY A 704 -11.52 -26.70 19.26
N GLN A 705 -10.29 -26.77 19.78
CA GLN A 705 -9.92 -26.12 21.03
C GLN A 705 -8.98 -24.95 20.69
N ALA A 706 -9.29 -23.77 21.21
CA ALA A 706 -8.45 -22.60 21.00
C ALA A 706 -7.05 -22.82 21.59
N LEU A 707 -6.03 -22.32 20.89
CA LEU A 707 -4.64 -22.37 21.36
C LEU A 707 -4.44 -21.49 22.59
N HIS A 708 -5.11 -20.34 22.62
CA HIS A 708 -5.05 -19.36 23.70
C HIS A 708 -6.30 -19.49 24.58
N ASN A 709 -6.07 -19.64 25.89
CA ASN A 709 -7.12 -19.77 26.91
C ASN A 709 -6.80 -18.99 28.20
N SER A 710 -5.89 -18.01 28.11
CA SER A 710 -5.60 -17.09 29.22
C SER A 710 -6.82 -16.23 29.59
N PRO A 711 -6.86 -15.64 30.79
CA PRO A 711 -7.94 -14.72 31.17
C PRO A 711 -8.19 -13.66 30.10
N GLY A 712 -9.45 -13.41 29.77
CA GLY A 712 -9.87 -12.50 28.69
C GLY A 712 -10.12 -13.17 27.33
N GLU A 713 -9.49 -14.32 27.08
CA GLU A 713 -9.65 -15.09 25.83
C GLU A 713 -11.07 -15.65 25.70
N SER A 714 -11.60 -15.70 24.48
CA SER A 714 -12.95 -16.22 24.22
C SER A 714 -13.13 -17.68 24.69
N ALA A 715 -12.06 -18.48 24.71
CA ALA A 715 -12.11 -19.87 25.18
C ALA A 715 -11.86 -20.04 26.69
N SER A 716 -11.61 -18.96 27.42
CA SER A 716 -11.35 -19.00 28.87
C SER A 716 -12.66 -19.02 29.66
N SER A 717 -12.58 -19.32 30.96
CA SER A 717 -13.69 -19.13 31.89
C SER A 717 -13.49 -17.79 32.63
N PRO A 718 -14.51 -16.91 32.67
CA PRO A 718 -14.42 -15.68 33.44
C PRO A 718 -14.46 -16.04 34.94
N GLY A 719 -13.32 -15.99 35.63
CA GLY A 719 -13.25 -16.34 37.06
C GLY A 719 -11.89 -16.77 37.61
N ASP A 720 -10.88 -17.01 36.76
CA ASP A 720 -9.52 -17.32 37.23
C ASP A 720 -8.73 -16.02 37.51
N GLU A 721 -8.85 -15.56 38.77
CA GLU A 721 -8.01 -14.63 39.57
C GLU A 721 -7.83 -13.14 39.13
N ASP A 722 -7.95 -12.25 40.14
CA ASP A 722 -7.54 -10.84 40.28
C ASP A 722 -8.37 -9.66 39.71
N GLY A 723 -9.31 -9.81 38.77
CA GLY A 723 -9.94 -8.63 38.11
C GLY A 723 -11.10 -7.92 38.85
N LEU A 724 -11.63 -8.47 39.94
CA LEU A 724 -12.83 -7.93 40.63
C LEU A 724 -12.49 -7.07 41.86
N GLU A 725 -11.28 -7.18 42.42
CA GLU A 725 -10.86 -6.36 43.58
C GLU A 725 -10.46 -4.93 43.16
N ASP A 726 -9.93 -4.74 41.94
CA ASP A 726 -9.53 -3.41 41.43
C ASP A 726 -10.72 -2.47 41.14
N LEU A 727 -11.91 -3.02 40.85
CA LEU A 727 -13.13 -2.22 40.61
C LEU A 727 -13.74 -1.64 41.90
N GLU A 728 -13.42 -2.20 43.07
CA GLU A 728 -13.83 -1.62 44.37
C GLU A 728 -12.98 -0.39 44.71
N GLU A 729 -11.72 -0.31 44.28
CA GLU A 729 -10.85 0.87 44.48
C GLU A 729 -11.29 2.07 43.62
N GLU A 730 -11.82 1.86 42.40
CA GLU A 730 -12.33 2.96 41.56
C GLU A 730 -13.65 3.57 42.08
N GLU A 731 -14.55 2.77 42.70
CA GLU A 731 -15.78 3.31 43.32
C GLU A 731 -15.47 4.20 44.53
N ASP A 732 -14.40 3.89 45.28
CA ASP A 732 -13.93 4.71 46.41
C ASP A 732 -13.27 6.02 45.93
N ASP A 733 -12.53 5.99 44.81
CA ASP A 733 -11.94 7.18 44.17
C ASP A 733 -13.00 8.11 43.54
N GLU A 734 -14.08 7.57 42.95
CA GLU A 734 -15.22 8.39 42.49
C GLU A 734 -15.95 9.08 43.64
N GLN A 735 -16.11 8.42 44.79
CA GLN A 735 -16.67 9.04 45.99
C GLN A 735 -15.76 10.15 46.54
N LEU A 736 -14.44 9.95 46.55
CA LEU A 736 -13.47 10.97 46.94
C LEU A 736 -13.45 12.17 45.98
N ALA A 737 -13.60 11.95 44.68
CA ALA A 737 -13.69 13.02 43.69
C ALA A 737 -14.99 13.84 43.82
N GLU A 738 -16.12 13.19 44.15
CA GLU A 738 -17.36 13.90 44.50
C GLU A 738 -17.18 14.75 45.77
N GLU A 739 -16.48 14.25 46.80
CA GLU A 739 -16.18 15.01 48.02
C GLU A 739 -15.23 16.20 47.78
N GLU A 740 -14.17 16.04 47.00
CA GLU A 740 -13.26 17.14 46.64
C GLU A 740 -13.97 18.22 45.78
N SER A 741 -14.86 17.81 44.88
CA SER A 741 -15.68 18.72 44.07
C SER A 741 -16.68 19.51 44.92
N HIS A 742 -17.26 18.88 45.95
CA HIS A 742 -18.08 19.57 46.96
C HIS A 742 -17.25 20.62 47.73
N THR A 743 -16.00 20.30 48.06
CA THR A 743 -15.09 21.19 48.81
C THR A 743 -14.65 22.41 48.00
N LEU A 744 -14.41 22.25 46.69
CA LEU A 744 -14.09 23.36 45.77
C LEU A 744 -15.26 24.35 45.60
N GLN A 745 -16.50 23.87 45.72
CA GLN A 745 -17.69 24.70 45.60
C GLN A 745 -17.90 25.58 46.85
N ASP A 746 -17.64 25.06 48.04
CA ASP A 746 -17.66 25.83 49.29
C ASP A 746 -16.62 26.96 49.29
N ILE A 747 -15.45 26.73 48.67
CA ILE A 747 -14.41 27.76 48.52
C ILE A 747 -14.84 28.87 47.54
N LEU A 748 -15.56 28.51 46.46
CA LEU A 748 -16.05 29.47 45.47
C LEU A 748 -17.24 30.29 45.98
N GLU A 749 -18.14 29.71 46.77
CA GLU A 749 -19.27 30.44 47.39
C GLU A 749 -18.83 31.42 48.49
N VAL A 750 -17.75 31.12 49.21
CA VAL A 750 -17.17 32.03 50.22
C VAL A 750 -16.46 33.24 49.58
N SER A 751 -16.02 33.13 48.31
CA SER A 751 -15.37 34.23 47.58
C SER A 751 -16.33 35.20 46.88
N GLY A 752 -17.65 34.95 46.95
CA GLY A 752 -18.71 35.79 46.34
C GLY A 752 -19.32 36.86 47.24
N HIS A 753 -18.81 37.02 48.47
CA HIS A 753 -19.19 38.09 49.39
C HIS A 753 -17.95 38.86 49.86
N ASP A 754 -17.41 39.68 48.96
CA ASP A 754 -16.81 40.99 49.26
C ASP A 754 -16.77 41.88 48.01
#